data_AF-A0A958BDI7-F1
#
_entry.id   AF-A0A958BDI7-F1
#
_cell.length_a   1.000
_cell.length_b   1.000
_cell.length_c   1.000
_cell.angle_alpha   90.00
_cell.angle_beta   90.00
_cell.angle_gamma   90.00
#
_symmetry.space_group_name_H-M   'P 1'
#
loop_
_entity.id
_entity.type
_entity.pdbx_description
1 polymer ?
#
loop_
_entity_poly.entity_id
_entity_poly.type
_entity_poly.pdbx_seq_one_letter_code
_entity_poly.pdbx_strand_id
1 'polypeptide(L)'
;MSGRGAAQPGAETGRTCLGGARRPTRSLVLALTLLLQLHGAVSPTALRAQPASVQHYRLAEDWTGRTWQLTAGRYAQAADITSTADGWSYILDRRQQALHLLAPDGRASAVTSVAGWLPDATWEARRIDAGPRQLWLLASDGRRSLVLRADLLAGRILGWSRAFEVEPRYNDIAVHPDGRLLLSRSLPRLAVTATPRDRGPGPKGGVDLFSPEGRFLAELDDRPLYYAIGVEVGPEGRVRVVNRVPSPDSGGAPGPPPTPEPARRSPEAMSRSAAIQQDDPTPVPGIVSYSPQLAWESSWFFNAPEDVAAGPAGVFVSRQTEVFALGDDVPIWSGPTGQVIWPYDGGAPLHLDAPARGAPLLASLAHCYTQGRLRFDRIEPGRQPVMNGALDAPRLAGPAFPLRIAAGRAPVLLQGRFAREPDPEAGPEIWLRDPAPEPQSVQRWGSRGSLDSQFGLCGGLAVPWQVDLSTPWWSRDLALDRDSGIVYSLDGMALRARPDDGLPAWTAWPPLEDPDAVPPEPVAVDALGGRVAVLDASRQELRLYDAAGASLDAWPLSGPGAPPALAIDLALGRDRVYVADAAGASLRAYDLRGRPLPGWAAAPSPIPDTPAAIALGPQGELFVLGRGGWAWRLSPEGRLAAFWRLPGDWGRDIAVGDDGRVYVAYARRDRISDSHERSVERVVASGIWVFEAEPSLSHPAPEPGDCVMLRDKRAAPRSLLLGDQVEVQLEVGGVCPGEHSASDLVLLVDRSRSMSWDSALDRARAGAADLLAALDPRAARLGLVGFDDAGALILPLGSPRADIVAALARIQPGGDSHLGAGLALARLQFAPRDPAVLRRLVVLSDGEYTDSLAAPLQALADSGIETTVWIYPVSSFDPSMARNLERIIGRPGSVRVAPGPTEVAELARRLTDYRAEPLLFESLTLTDEVPANMRYVIGSAQPAADWDPAARRLVWRFDGVEAATDLRLTYRLEPLAAGDWPTNVFAATAHRDGLGRPGRLEFPVPRVRVLERADLAWRIFLPAGALGVCPRSTAPVDLVLAIDSSSSMADLTASGGSKLDAAAAAAAELIGTLSAGRDRVAVLGFDAEARPVLPLSGDLAAASAGLAGLSTRPGTRIDRALLSAVELLAAQPRPGAARALVLLSDGRQSEALTELERARRSLEALGVRRFTVALGEDADLELLAGLASVAEDAYVSPSAESLLAIYQTLAGRLACGP
;
A
#
# COMPACT_ATOMS: atom_id res chain seq x y z
N MET A 1 13.78 4.33 -63.69
CA MET A 1 13.41 2.97 -63.27
C MET A 1 12.51 3.10 -62.05
N SER A 2 11.18 3.24 -62.11
CA SER A 2 10.13 3.04 -63.13
C SER A 2 9.77 1.60 -63.51
N GLY A 3 8.54 1.19 -63.17
CA GLY A 3 7.89 -0.09 -63.49
C GLY A 3 6.88 -0.46 -62.38
N ARG A 4 5.64 0.02 -62.36
CA ARG A 4 4.46 -0.20 -63.24
C ARG A 4 3.72 -1.52 -63.02
N GLY A 5 2.42 -1.42 -62.71
CA GLY A 5 1.38 -2.44 -62.86
C GLY A 5 0.01 -1.76 -62.72
N ALA A 6 -0.93 -2.00 -63.65
CA ALA A 6 -2.22 -1.29 -63.68
C ALA A 6 -3.28 -2.05 -64.50
N ALA A 7 -4.56 -1.96 -64.08
CA ALA A 7 -5.76 -2.33 -64.86
C ALA A 7 -7.02 -1.64 -64.29
N GLN A 8 -8.12 -1.67 -65.06
CA GLN A 8 -9.41 -0.96 -64.91
C GLN A 8 -10.49 -1.80 -65.66
N PRO A 9 -11.77 -1.38 -65.92
CA PRO A 9 -12.69 -0.41 -65.28
C PRO A 9 -14.17 -0.93 -65.13
N GLY A 10 -15.11 -0.05 -64.74
CA GLY A 10 -16.58 -0.16 -64.94
C GLY A 10 -17.34 0.85 -64.04
N ALA A 11 -18.14 1.85 -64.47
CA ALA A 11 -19.29 1.94 -65.42
C ALA A 11 -20.63 1.49 -64.78
N GLU A 12 -21.77 2.22 -64.80
CA GLU A 12 -22.10 3.59 -65.30
C GLU A 12 -23.48 4.10 -64.74
N THR A 13 -23.80 5.41 -64.87
CA THR A 13 -25.13 6.09 -64.68
C THR A 13 -25.70 6.22 -63.24
N GLY A 14 -26.56 7.20 -62.87
CA GLY A 14 -26.95 8.48 -63.51
C GLY A 14 -28.13 9.24 -62.83
N ARG A 15 -28.18 10.59 -62.97
CA ARG A 15 -29.31 11.55 -62.74
C ARG A 15 -29.98 11.67 -61.34
N THR A 16 -29.74 12.72 -60.53
CA THR A 16 -30.27 14.13 -60.51
C THR A 16 -31.67 14.37 -59.90
N CYS A 17 -31.78 15.22 -58.85
CA CYS A 17 -32.48 16.54 -58.87
C CYS A 17 -32.57 17.29 -57.51
N LEU A 18 -32.29 18.61 -57.53
CA LEU A 18 -32.91 19.77 -56.81
C LEU A 18 -33.30 19.66 -55.30
N GLY A 19 -33.09 20.65 -54.42
CA GLY A 19 -32.48 22.02 -54.49
C GLY A 19 -32.80 22.81 -53.18
N GLY A 20 -32.32 24.04 -52.90
CA GLY A 20 -31.29 24.85 -53.55
C GLY A 20 -31.23 26.34 -53.06
N ALA A 21 -30.02 26.89 -52.91
CA ALA A 21 -29.65 28.33 -52.79
C ALA A 21 -30.13 29.11 -51.52
N ARG A 22 -29.56 30.26 -51.08
CA ARG A 22 -28.64 31.28 -51.69
C ARG A 22 -27.56 31.81 -50.71
N ARG A 23 -26.54 32.48 -51.27
CA ARG A 23 -25.54 33.44 -50.68
C ARG A 23 -25.76 34.83 -51.35
N PRO A 24 -25.13 35.99 -51.01
CA PRO A 24 -23.82 36.28 -50.38
C PRO A 24 -23.97 37.07 -49.03
N THR A 25 -23.19 38.05 -48.52
CA THR A 25 -22.12 38.98 -49.03
C THR A 25 -21.22 39.52 -47.90
N ARG A 26 -20.20 40.35 -48.22
CA ARG A 26 -19.39 41.19 -47.29
C ARG A 26 -19.78 42.67 -47.40
N SER A 27 -19.55 43.46 -46.34
CA SER A 27 -18.76 44.72 -46.31
C SER A 27 -19.31 45.88 -45.45
N LEU A 28 -18.39 46.53 -44.71
CA LEU A 28 -18.51 47.79 -43.93
C LEU A 28 -19.57 47.80 -42.79
N VAL A 29 -19.30 48.29 -41.57
CA VAL A 29 -18.65 49.54 -41.11
C VAL A 29 -19.52 50.78 -41.37
N LEU A 30 -20.63 50.88 -40.64
CA LEU A 30 -21.23 52.08 -40.04
C LEU A 30 -22.47 51.66 -39.22
N ALA A 31 -22.49 51.86 -37.88
CA ALA A 31 -23.67 51.88 -36.97
C ALA A 31 -23.36 51.47 -35.50
N LEU A 32 -22.27 51.95 -34.87
CA LEU A 32 -22.05 51.74 -33.43
C LEU A 32 -21.48 53.00 -32.73
N THR A 33 -22.05 54.16 -33.06
CA THR A 33 -21.53 55.47 -32.63
C THR A 33 -22.64 56.47 -32.25
N LEU A 34 -23.88 55.98 -32.07
CA LEU A 34 -25.04 56.85 -31.83
C LEU A 34 -26.08 56.24 -30.87
N LEU A 35 -25.62 55.70 -29.74
CA LEU A 35 -26.49 55.29 -28.62
C LEU A 35 -25.79 55.47 -27.24
N LEU A 36 -24.92 56.47 -27.16
CA LEU A 36 -24.05 56.73 -26.01
C LEU A 36 -24.05 58.21 -25.61
N GLN A 37 -25.24 58.75 -25.29
CA GLN A 37 -25.42 59.94 -24.44
C GLN A 37 -26.91 60.15 -24.09
N LEU A 38 -27.27 59.96 -22.82
CA LEU A 38 -28.11 60.82 -21.96
C LEU A 38 -28.74 60.02 -20.80
N HIS A 39 -28.49 60.48 -19.57
CA HIS A 39 -28.91 59.89 -18.28
C HIS A 39 -28.27 58.52 -17.96
N GLY A 40 -27.77 58.26 -16.75
CA GLY A 40 -27.60 59.16 -15.59
C GLY A 40 -26.61 58.55 -14.60
N ALA A 41 -26.09 59.34 -13.65
CA ALA A 41 -25.07 58.87 -12.73
C ALA A 41 -25.63 57.82 -11.76
N VAL A 42 -25.03 56.63 -11.77
CA VAL A 42 -25.14 55.63 -10.71
C VAL A 42 -23.74 55.43 -10.15
N SER A 43 -23.60 55.56 -8.83
CA SER A 43 -22.32 55.39 -8.12
C SER A 43 -21.73 53.99 -8.34
N PRO A 44 -20.41 53.81 -8.14
CA PRO A 44 -19.78 52.49 -8.07
C PRO A 44 -20.15 51.79 -6.74
N THR A 45 -21.45 51.52 -6.54
CA THR A 45 -21.92 50.62 -5.50
C THR A 45 -21.34 49.26 -5.79
N ALA A 46 -20.57 48.72 -4.85
CA ALA A 46 -19.79 47.51 -5.08
C ALA A 46 -20.69 46.37 -5.59
N LEU A 47 -20.34 45.82 -6.76
CA LEU A 47 -20.58 44.42 -7.07
C LEU A 47 -19.80 43.60 -6.04
N ARG A 48 -20.43 43.39 -4.88
CA ARG A 48 -20.03 42.35 -3.94
C ARG A 48 -20.07 41.05 -4.73
N ALA A 49 -18.90 40.53 -5.08
CA ALA A 49 -18.78 39.14 -5.50
C ALA A 49 -19.50 38.30 -4.43
N GLN A 50 -20.41 37.43 -4.86
CA GLN A 50 -21.02 36.48 -3.93
C GLN A 50 -19.88 35.68 -3.28
N PRO A 51 -19.85 35.52 -1.94
CA PRO A 51 -18.83 34.72 -1.31
C PRO A 51 -18.89 33.32 -1.90
N ALA A 52 -17.75 32.79 -2.33
CA ALA A 52 -17.69 31.48 -2.94
C ALA A 52 -18.31 30.45 -1.98
N SER A 53 -19.15 29.56 -2.51
CA SER A 53 -19.68 28.43 -1.75
C SER A 53 -18.53 27.49 -1.41
N VAL A 54 -18.02 27.58 -0.19
CA VAL A 54 -17.05 26.63 0.36
C VAL A 54 -17.71 25.25 0.32
N GLN A 55 -17.06 24.29 -0.33
CA GLN A 55 -17.52 22.90 -0.37
C GLN A 55 -17.03 22.14 0.87
N HIS A 56 -17.65 21.01 1.17
CA HIS A 56 -17.18 20.08 2.19
C HIS A 56 -16.84 18.74 1.54
N TYR A 57 -16.10 17.88 2.24
CA TYR A 57 -15.74 16.56 1.77
C TYR A 57 -16.09 15.52 2.82
N ARG A 58 -16.86 14.50 2.44
CA ARG A 58 -17.27 13.41 3.31
C ARG A 58 -16.45 12.16 2.99
N LEU A 59 -16.04 11.41 4.02
CA LEU A 59 -15.49 10.06 3.85
C LEU A 59 -16.52 9.17 3.17
N ALA A 60 -16.19 8.65 2.00
CA ALA A 60 -17.04 7.83 1.14
C ALA A 60 -16.67 6.33 1.23
N GLU A 61 -15.39 6.01 1.24
CA GLU A 61 -14.87 4.64 1.39
C GLU A 61 -13.61 4.63 2.28
N ASP A 62 -13.31 3.48 2.87
CA ASP A 62 -12.05 3.20 3.57
C ASP A 62 -11.47 1.87 3.06
N TRP A 63 -10.25 1.89 2.54
CA TRP A 63 -9.64 0.75 1.83
C TRP A 63 -8.55 0.09 2.71
N THR A 64 -9.01 -0.78 3.62
CA THR A 64 -8.18 -1.47 4.62
C THR A 64 -8.10 -2.98 4.38
N GLY A 65 -7.17 -3.65 5.08
CA GLY A 65 -7.39 -4.99 5.65
C GLY A 65 -7.66 -6.21 4.75
N ARG A 66 -7.63 -6.09 3.42
CA ARG A 66 -7.99 -7.22 2.53
C ARG A 66 -6.99 -8.39 2.62
N THR A 67 -7.52 -9.60 2.78
CA THR A 67 -6.77 -10.86 2.80
C THR A 67 -6.07 -11.13 1.47
N TRP A 68 -4.76 -11.39 1.50
CA TRP A 68 -4.00 -11.79 0.32
C TRP A 68 -4.42 -13.19 -0.19
N GLN A 69 -4.39 -13.39 -1.52
CA GLN A 69 -4.71 -14.66 -2.16
C GLN A 69 -3.66 -15.06 -3.21
N LEU A 70 -3.16 -16.30 -3.11
CA LEU A 70 -2.24 -16.93 -4.05
C LEU A 70 -2.85 -16.95 -5.47
N THR A 71 -2.28 -16.14 -6.37
CA THR A 71 -2.88 -15.86 -7.69
C THR A 71 -1.98 -16.33 -8.83
N ALA A 72 -2.56 -17.00 -9.84
CA ALA A 72 -1.80 -17.46 -11.00
C ALA A 72 -1.24 -16.26 -11.81
N GLY A 73 0.06 -16.27 -12.10
CA GLY A 73 0.73 -15.17 -12.80
C GLY A 73 1.17 -13.98 -11.93
N ARG A 74 0.90 -14.01 -10.62
CA ARG A 74 1.47 -13.08 -9.63
C ARG A 74 2.53 -13.84 -8.82
N TYR A 75 3.70 -13.25 -8.60
CA TYR A 75 4.88 -13.95 -8.07
C TYR A 75 5.64 -13.11 -7.01
N ALA A 76 5.99 -13.71 -5.88
CA ALA A 76 6.90 -13.14 -4.89
C ALA A 76 8.39 -13.47 -5.17
N GLN A 77 8.68 -14.68 -5.70
CA GLN A 77 9.99 -15.02 -6.25
C GLN A 77 9.92 -16.12 -7.32
N ALA A 78 9.86 -15.75 -8.61
CA ALA A 78 9.90 -16.66 -9.76
C ALA A 78 11.30 -17.30 -9.92
N ALA A 79 11.59 -18.29 -9.08
CA ALA A 79 12.92 -18.80 -8.81
C ALA A 79 13.42 -19.89 -9.78
N ASP A 80 12.53 -20.43 -10.63
CA ASP A 80 12.85 -21.45 -11.63
C ASP A 80 11.77 -21.57 -12.71
N ILE A 81 12.09 -22.15 -13.88
CA ILE A 81 11.18 -22.37 -15.02
C ILE A 81 11.50 -23.66 -15.78
N THR A 82 10.48 -24.38 -16.25
CA THR A 82 10.63 -25.53 -17.17
C THR A 82 9.37 -25.70 -18.03
N SER A 83 9.46 -26.40 -19.17
CA SER A 83 8.35 -26.58 -20.12
C SER A 83 8.18 -28.00 -20.64
N THR A 84 6.93 -28.40 -20.87
CA THR A 84 6.59 -29.70 -21.45
C THR A 84 6.55 -29.66 -22.97
N ALA A 85 6.73 -30.81 -23.62
CA ALA A 85 6.74 -30.92 -25.09
C ALA A 85 5.40 -30.56 -25.78
N ASP A 86 4.30 -30.41 -25.04
CA ASP A 86 3.02 -29.86 -25.51
C ASP A 86 2.86 -28.34 -25.28
N GLY A 87 3.91 -27.68 -24.77
CA GLY A 87 4.08 -26.22 -24.75
C GLY A 87 3.66 -25.52 -23.45
N TRP A 88 3.21 -26.24 -22.43
CA TRP A 88 2.91 -25.62 -21.13
C TRP A 88 4.23 -25.29 -20.40
N SER A 89 4.25 -24.16 -19.69
CA SER A 89 5.38 -23.78 -18.82
C SER A 89 4.97 -23.79 -17.35
N TYR A 90 5.87 -24.24 -16.49
CA TYR A 90 5.74 -24.20 -15.04
C TYR A 90 6.77 -23.22 -14.47
N ILE A 91 6.37 -22.39 -13.51
CA ILE A 91 7.28 -21.50 -12.79
C ILE A 91 7.16 -21.77 -11.29
N LEU A 92 8.31 -22.03 -10.65
CA LEU A 92 8.40 -22.23 -9.21
C LEU A 92 8.47 -20.86 -8.52
N ASP A 93 7.51 -20.59 -7.62
CA ASP A 93 7.66 -19.52 -6.65
C ASP A 93 8.24 -20.06 -5.33
N ARG A 94 9.54 -19.80 -5.11
CA ARG A 94 10.24 -20.24 -3.90
C ARG A 94 9.78 -19.49 -2.64
N ARG A 95 9.33 -18.23 -2.75
CA ARG A 95 8.94 -17.42 -1.58
C ARG A 95 7.49 -17.64 -1.16
N GLN A 96 6.62 -18.01 -2.08
CA GLN A 96 5.25 -18.45 -1.81
C GLN A 96 5.15 -19.97 -1.58
N GLN A 97 6.23 -20.72 -1.86
CA GLN A 97 6.24 -22.19 -1.93
C GLN A 97 5.06 -22.69 -2.78
N ALA A 98 5.03 -22.22 -4.02
CA ALA A 98 3.95 -22.45 -4.98
C ALA A 98 4.49 -22.73 -6.40
N LEU A 99 3.64 -23.28 -7.24
CA LEU A 99 3.94 -23.59 -8.63
C LEU A 99 2.83 -23.01 -9.52
N HIS A 100 3.20 -22.16 -10.46
CA HIS A 100 2.28 -21.47 -11.36
C HIS A 100 2.32 -22.14 -12.74
N LEU A 101 1.14 -22.46 -13.27
CA LEU A 101 0.96 -23.10 -14.58
C LEU A 101 0.60 -22.03 -15.63
N LEU A 102 1.37 -21.96 -16.70
CA LEU A 102 1.13 -21.09 -17.85
C LEU A 102 0.77 -21.95 -19.06
N ALA A 103 -0.29 -21.54 -19.77
CA ALA A 103 -0.66 -22.13 -21.05
C ALA A 103 0.38 -21.80 -22.15
N PRO A 104 0.36 -22.49 -23.31
CA PRO A 104 1.35 -22.27 -24.37
C PRO A 104 1.38 -20.86 -24.98
N ASP A 105 0.31 -20.08 -24.80
CA ASP A 105 0.24 -18.64 -25.13
C ASP A 105 0.96 -17.74 -24.11
N GLY A 106 1.45 -18.30 -23.00
CA GLY A 106 2.03 -17.60 -21.86
C GLY A 106 1.01 -17.11 -20.83
N ARG A 107 -0.29 -17.36 -21.01
CA ARG A 107 -1.33 -16.91 -20.08
C ARG A 107 -1.34 -17.80 -18.84
N ALA A 108 -1.31 -17.18 -17.67
CA ALA A 108 -1.48 -17.88 -16.40
C ALA A 108 -2.83 -18.62 -16.36
N SER A 109 -2.78 -19.91 -16.01
CA SER A 109 -3.94 -20.82 -16.06
C SER A 109 -4.29 -21.44 -14.70
N ALA A 110 -3.32 -21.65 -13.82
CA ALA A 110 -3.54 -22.17 -12.47
C ALA A 110 -2.33 -21.86 -11.57
N VAL A 111 -2.51 -22.04 -10.26
CA VAL A 111 -1.43 -22.06 -9.26
C VAL A 111 -1.78 -23.08 -8.18
N THR A 112 -0.78 -23.74 -7.62
CA THR A 112 -0.92 -24.61 -6.43
C THR A 112 0.20 -24.31 -5.46
N SER A 113 -0.06 -24.36 -4.15
CA SER A 113 1.04 -24.47 -3.18
C SER A 113 1.71 -25.84 -3.33
N VAL A 114 3.04 -25.89 -3.13
CA VAL A 114 3.81 -27.12 -3.01
C VAL A 114 4.17 -27.45 -1.55
N ALA A 115 4.02 -26.50 -0.62
CA ALA A 115 4.38 -26.65 0.79
C ALA A 115 3.70 -27.86 1.46
N GLY A 116 2.44 -28.14 1.13
CA GLY A 116 1.67 -29.27 1.69
C GLY A 116 2.17 -30.67 1.29
N TRP A 117 3.18 -30.78 0.41
CA TRP A 117 3.81 -32.05 0.03
C TRP A 117 5.21 -32.23 0.66
N LEU A 118 5.80 -31.14 1.13
CA LEU A 118 7.08 -31.13 1.86
C LEU A 118 6.89 -31.75 3.27
N PRO A 119 7.96 -32.25 3.92
CA PRO A 119 7.86 -32.89 5.24
C PRO A 119 7.42 -31.94 6.35
N ASP A 120 7.97 -30.72 6.37
CA ASP A 120 7.75 -29.69 7.38
C ASP A 120 8.26 -28.33 6.87
N ALA A 121 8.10 -27.27 7.68
CA ALA A 121 8.43 -25.89 7.30
C ALA A 121 9.94 -25.56 7.20
N THR A 122 10.84 -26.50 7.52
CA THR A 122 12.29 -26.33 7.28
C THR A 122 12.70 -26.69 5.86
N TRP A 123 11.84 -27.38 5.11
CA TRP A 123 12.06 -27.75 3.72
C TRP A 123 11.56 -26.66 2.77
N GLU A 124 12.40 -26.33 1.79
CA GLU A 124 12.03 -25.46 0.66
C GLU A 124 12.02 -26.27 -0.64
N ALA A 125 11.01 -26.09 -1.48
CA ALA A 125 11.11 -26.37 -2.91
C ALA A 125 12.07 -25.36 -3.56
N ARG A 126 12.98 -25.85 -4.40
CA ARG A 126 14.12 -25.07 -4.91
C ARG A 126 14.29 -25.12 -6.43
N ARG A 127 13.99 -26.26 -7.06
CA ARG A 127 14.08 -26.46 -8.52
C ARG A 127 13.01 -27.38 -9.07
N ILE A 128 12.74 -27.28 -10.37
CA ILE A 128 11.78 -28.08 -11.12
C ILE A 128 12.32 -28.45 -12.52
N ASP A 129 11.98 -29.64 -13.02
CA ASP A 129 12.21 -29.98 -14.44
C ASP A 129 11.14 -30.93 -15.02
N ALA A 130 10.88 -30.82 -16.32
CA ALA A 130 9.78 -31.46 -17.05
C ALA A 130 10.25 -32.62 -17.94
N GLY A 131 10.13 -33.84 -17.42
CA GLY A 131 10.18 -35.04 -18.23
C GLY A 131 8.98 -35.17 -19.19
N PRO A 132 9.02 -36.09 -20.19
CA PRO A 132 8.04 -36.15 -21.29
C PRO A 132 6.55 -36.25 -20.90
N ARG A 133 6.25 -36.68 -19.67
CA ARG A 133 4.89 -36.77 -19.09
C ARG A 133 4.85 -36.43 -17.58
N GLN A 134 5.92 -35.88 -17.03
CA GLN A 134 6.17 -35.82 -15.58
C GLN A 134 6.86 -34.52 -15.22
N LEU A 135 6.42 -33.88 -14.13
CA LEU A 135 7.17 -32.80 -13.51
C LEU A 135 7.93 -33.35 -12.29
N TRP A 136 9.20 -33.02 -12.19
CA TRP A 136 10.05 -33.34 -11.05
C TRP A 136 10.34 -32.07 -10.27
N LEU A 137 10.49 -32.17 -8.96
CA LEU A 137 10.77 -31.05 -8.07
C LEU A 137 11.82 -31.46 -7.04
N LEU A 138 12.88 -30.66 -6.92
CA LEU A 138 13.93 -30.81 -5.93
C LEU A 138 13.69 -29.86 -4.76
N ALA A 139 13.60 -30.41 -3.55
CA ALA A 139 13.48 -29.69 -2.29
C ALA A 139 14.65 -30.01 -1.35
N SER A 140 14.92 -29.15 -0.36
CA SER A 140 15.99 -29.34 0.63
C SER A 140 15.68 -28.66 1.97
N ASP A 141 16.15 -29.26 3.06
CA ASP A 141 16.20 -28.69 4.44
C ASP A 141 17.53 -27.96 4.74
N GLY A 142 18.35 -27.73 3.72
CA GLY A 142 19.70 -27.18 3.85
C GLY A 142 20.81 -28.22 4.13
N ARG A 143 20.47 -29.51 4.33
CA ARG A 143 21.42 -30.61 4.56
C ARG A 143 21.21 -31.82 3.64
N ARG A 144 19.95 -32.21 3.43
CA ARG A 144 19.46 -33.32 2.62
C ARG A 144 18.69 -32.78 1.42
N SER A 145 18.27 -33.68 0.54
CA SER A 145 17.44 -33.37 -0.62
C SER A 145 16.30 -34.36 -0.79
N LEU A 146 15.14 -33.88 -1.20
CA LEU A 146 13.93 -34.65 -1.44
C LEU A 146 13.50 -34.40 -2.89
N VAL A 147 13.31 -35.48 -3.65
CA VAL A 147 12.79 -35.42 -5.01
C VAL A 147 11.33 -35.84 -5.01
N LEU A 148 10.46 -34.93 -5.47
CA LEU A 148 9.05 -35.20 -5.73
C LEU A 148 8.81 -35.40 -7.23
N ARG A 149 7.82 -36.23 -7.57
CA ARG A 149 7.34 -36.44 -8.94
C ARG A 149 5.83 -36.19 -9.01
N ALA A 150 5.39 -35.44 -10.00
CA ALA A 150 4.01 -35.29 -10.40
C ALA A 150 3.78 -35.87 -11.81
N ASP A 151 2.75 -36.69 -11.97
CA ASP A 151 2.35 -37.20 -13.30
C ASP A 151 1.40 -36.21 -13.98
N LEU A 152 1.62 -35.95 -15.29
CA LEU A 152 0.98 -34.86 -16.04
C LEU A 152 0.00 -35.34 -17.11
N LEU A 153 -1.05 -34.55 -17.32
CA LEU A 153 -2.03 -34.72 -18.41
C LEU A 153 -2.45 -33.35 -18.97
N ALA A 154 -2.00 -33.04 -20.19
CA ALA A 154 -2.29 -31.78 -20.91
C ALA A 154 -2.04 -30.54 -20.02
N GLY A 155 -0.79 -30.38 -19.56
CA GLY A 155 -0.37 -29.32 -18.63
C GLY A 155 -0.85 -29.47 -17.18
N ARG A 156 -1.80 -30.36 -16.86
CA ARG A 156 -2.32 -30.49 -15.48
C ARG A 156 -1.60 -31.56 -14.69
N ILE A 157 -1.21 -31.20 -13.46
CA ILE A 157 -0.75 -32.13 -12.42
C ILE A 157 -1.94 -32.98 -11.97
N LEU A 158 -1.80 -34.31 -12.01
CA LEU A 158 -2.80 -35.25 -11.51
C LEU A 158 -2.65 -35.55 -10.01
N GLY A 159 -1.43 -35.41 -9.48
CA GLY A 159 -1.09 -35.62 -8.08
C GLY A 159 0.43 -35.63 -7.89
N TRP A 160 0.89 -35.41 -6.67
CA TRP A 160 2.31 -35.49 -6.29
C TRP A 160 2.62 -36.79 -5.56
N SER A 161 3.85 -37.26 -5.72
CA SER A 161 4.42 -38.43 -5.05
C SER A 161 5.84 -38.13 -4.60
N ARG A 162 6.27 -38.68 -3.46
CA ARG A 162 7.68 -38.67 -3.05
C ARG A 162 8.40 -39.76 -3.87
N ALA A 163 9.44 -39.39 -4.61
CA ALA A 163 10.25 -40.33 -5.36
C ALA A 163 11.35 -40.92 -4.45
N PHE A 164 12.20 -40.07 -3.89
CA PHE A 164 13.28 -40.46 -2.97
C PHE A 164 13.82 -39.28 -2.17
N GLU A 165 14.50 -39.58 -1.06
CA GLU A 165 15.26 -38.64 -0.24
C GLU A 165 16.74 -39.09 -0.21
N VAL A 166 17.67 -38.14 -0.28
CA VAL A 166 19.12 -38.39 -0.33
C VAL A 166 19.90 -37.37 0.50
N GLU A 167 21.00 -37.82 1.09
CA GLU A 167 22.06 -36.98 1.64
C GLU A 167 23.30 -37.16 0.74
N PRO A 168 24.03 -36.10 0.35
CA PRO A 168 23.96 -34.72 0.83
C PRO A 168 22.94 -33.84 0.08
N ARG A 169 23.01 -32.53 0.35
CA ARG A 169 22.29 -31.47 -0.35
C ARG A 169 22.75 -31.32 -1.81
N TYR A 170 21.80 -31.33 -2.73
CA TYR A 170 21.96 -30.95 -4.14
C TYR A 170 21.49 -29.50 -4.38
N ASN A 171 21.91 -28.92 -5.51
CA ASN A 171 21.47 -27.60 -5.97
C ASN A 171 20.35 -27.70 -6.99
N ASP A 172 20.48 -28.64 -7.93
CA ASP A 172 19.81 -28.61 -9.22
C ASP A 172 19.41 -30.00 -9.72
N ILE A 173 18.44 -30.06 -10.64
CA ILE A 173 17.84 -31.30 -11.18
C ILE A 173 17.57 -31.16 -12.68
N ALA A 174 17.96 -32.17 -13.46
CA ALA A 174 17.54 -32.29 -14.87
C ALA A 174 17.14 -33.74 -15.22
N VAL A 175 16.22 -33.87 -16.18
CA VAL A 175 15.62 -35.13 -16.62
C VAL A 175 16.14 -35.51 -18.00
N HIS A 176 17.03 -36.50 -18.06
CA HIS A 176 17.53 -37.02 -19.33
C HIS A 176 16.39 -37.69 -20.14
N PRO A 177 16.37 -37.61 -21.50
CA PRO A 177 15.27 -38.11 -22.34
C PRO A 177 14.85 -39.59 -22.21
N ASP A 178 15.63 -40.43 -21.52
CA ASP A 178 15.27 -41.82 -21.17
C ASP A 178 14.71 -42.01 -19.75
N GLY A 179 14.49 -40.91 -19.01
CA GLY A 179 13.94 -40.89 -17.66
C GLY A 179 14.98 -40.91 -16.53
N ARG A 180 16.29 -41.01 -16.82
CA ARG A 180 17.32 -40.83 -15.79
C ARG A 180 17.33 -39.41 -15.26
N LEU A 181 17.60 -39.25 -13.97
CA LEU A 181 17.70 -37.96 -13.29
C LEU A 181 19.16 -37.62 -13.03
N LEU A 182 19.53 -36.36 -13.22
CA LEU A 182 20.84 -35.81 -12.92
C LEU A 182 20.69 -34.77 -11.81
N LEU A 183 21.47 -34.87 -10.74
CA LEU A 183 21.45 -33.93 -9.62
C LEU A 183 22.83 -33.28 -9.43
N SER A 184 22.91 -31.95 -9.40
CA SER A 184 24.19 -31.24 -9.19
C SER A 184 24.50 -31.03 -7.70
N ARG A 185 25.73 -31.36 -7.28
CA ARG A 185 26.11 -31.54 -5.86
C ARG A 185 27.19 -30.55 -5.43
N SER A 186 26.99 -29.87 -4.29
CA SER A 186 27.92 -28.85 -3.78
C SER A 186 28.49 -29.12 -2.39
N LEU A 187 29.62 -28.47 -2.11
CA LEU A 187 30.25 -28.38 -0.81
C LEU A 187 29.36 -27.72 0.28
N PRO A 188 29.46 -28.16 1.55
CA PRO A 188 28.88 -27.46 2.70
C PRO A 188 29.48 -26.05 2.92
N ARG A 189 28.71 -25.16 3.57
CA ARG A 189 29.00 -23.71 3.76
C ARG A 189 30.42 -23.34 4.24
N LEU A 190 31.12 -24.23 4.95
CA LEU A 190 32.44 -23.96 5.56
C LEU A 190 33.64 -24.03 4.61
N ALA A 191 33.44 -24.32 3.32
CA ALA A 191 34.53 -24.48 2.35
C ALA A 191 34.91 -23.20 1.58
N VAL A 192 34.03 -22.19 1.55
CA VAL A 192 34.16 -21.02 0.63
C VAL A 192 34.92 -19.85 1.28
N THR A 193 35.06 -19.84 2.60
CA THR A 193 35.65 -18.72 3.37
C THR A 193 37.13 -18.88 3.74
N ALA A 194 37.79 -19.96 3.30
CA ALA A 194 39.20 -20.19 3.56
C ALA A 194 40.08 -19.73 2.37
N THR A 195 41.17 -19.04 2.66
CA THR A 195 42.18 -18.69 1.64
C THR A 195 42.80 -19.95 1.03
N PRO A 196 43.02 -20.03 -0.30
CA PRO A 196 43.40 -21.29 -0.99
C PRO A 196 44.76 -21.92 -0.62
N ARG A 197 45.51 -21.40 0.35
CA ARG A 197 46.86 -21.87 0.71
C ARG A 197 46.89 -22.87 1.86
N ASP A 198 45.90 -22.87 2.75
CA ASP A 198 46.07 -23.43 4.11
C ASP A 198 45.20 -24.67 4.40
N ARG A 199 44.60 -25.29 3.38
CA ARG A 199 43.93 -26.60 3.49
C ARG A 199 44.21 -27.49 2.29
N GLY A 200 44.32 -28.80 2.53
CA GLY A 200 44.33 -29.81 1.47
C GLY A 200 42.97 -29.88 0.73
N PRO A 201 42.90 -30.61 -0.41
CA PRO A 201 41.71 -30.64 -1.24
C PRO A 201 40.50 -31.19 -0.46
N GLY A 202 39.48 -30.35 -0.28
CA GLY A 202 38.16 -30.79 0.16
C GLY A 202 37.44 -31.59 -0.95
N PRO A 203 36.31 -32.24 -0.64
CA PRO A 203 35.52 -32.95 -1.65
C PRO A 203 35.02 -31.97 -2.71
N LYS A 204 35.18 -32.31 -3.99
CA LYS A 204 34.68 -31.50 -5.11
C LYS A 204 33.14 -31.54 -5.19
N GLY A 205 32.59 -30.54 -5.87
CA GLY A 205 31.24 -30.65 -6.44
C GLY A 205 31.21 -31.58 -7.65
N GLY A 206 30.06 -32.18 -7.93
CA GLY A 206 29.89 -33.20 -8.96
C GLY A 206 28.46 -33.25 -9.49
N VAL A 207 28.16 -34.23 -10.34
CA VAL A 207 26.80 -34.49 -10.85
C VAL A 207 26.53 -35.97 -10.78
N ASP A 208 25.52 -36.33 -9.99
CA ASP A 208 25.16 -37.71 -9.65
C ASP A 208 23.91 -38.15 -10.42
N LEU A 209 23.93 -39.36 -10.96
CA LEU A 209 22.84 -39.93 -11.76
C LEU A 209 22.00 -40.92 -10.98
N PHE A 210 20.68 -40.79 -11.12
CA PHE A 210 19.68 -41.63 -10.48
C PHE A 210 18.69 -42.19 -11.50
N SER A 211 18.09 -43.34 -11.16
CA SER A 211 16.89 -43.86 -11.82
C SER A 211 15.63 -43.10 -11.34
N PRO A 212 14.48 -43.21 -12.04
CA PRO A 212 13.21 -42.63 -11.60
C PRO A 212 12.79 -43.05 -10.18
N GLU A 213 13.27 -44.20 -9.70
CA GLU A 213 13.01 -44.77 -8.39
C GLU A 213 14.07 -44.39 -7.33
N GLY A 214 14.99 -43.47 -7.64
CA GLY A 214 16.00 -42.97 -6.70
C GLY A 214 17.20 -43.87 -6.46
N ARG A 215 17.36 -44.97 -7.22
CA ARG A 215 18.60 -45.76 -7.18
C ARG A 215 19.71 -45.02 -7.92
N PHE A 216 20.81 -44.69 -7.23
CA PHE A 216 22.05 -44.18 -7.81
C PHE A 216 22.60 -45.12 -8.90
N LEU A 217 23.16 -44.55 -9.96
CA LEU A 217 23.63 -45.25 -11.15
C LEU A 217 25.12 -45.00 -11.45
N ALA A 218 25.54 -43.73 -11.41
CA ALA A 218 26.90 -43.28 -11.72
C ALA A 218 27.10 -41.82 -11.28
N GLU A 219 28.35 -41.36 -11.23
CA GLU A 219 28.72 -39.93 -11.20
C GLU A 219 29.31 -39.56 -12.58
N LEU A 220 29.19 -38.30 -13.00
CA LEU A 220 29.91 -37.80 -14.19
C LEU A 220 31.43 -37.74 -13.94
N ASP A 221 32.21 -37.71 -15.02
CA ASP A 221 33.66 -37.46 -14.93
C ASP A 221 33.93 -36.09 -14.28
N ASP A 222 34.49 -36.12 -13.07
CA ASP A 222 34.69 -34.97 -12.18
C ASP A 222 35.95 -34.15 -12.53
N ARG A 223 36.81 -34.67 -13.40
CA ARG A 223 38.08 -34.04 -13.77
C ARG A 223 37.91 -32.59 -14.25
N PRO A 224 36.99 -32.27 -15.19
CA PRO A 224 36.70 -30.88 -15.60
C PRO A 224 35.81 -30.10 -14.61
N LEU A 225 35.34 -30.71 -13.53
CA LEU A 225 34.46 -30.07 -12.54
C LEU A 225 35.23 -29.60 -11.30
N TYR A 226 34.69 -28.56 -10.68
CA TYR A 226 35.13 -28.03 -9.39
C TYR A 226 33.95 -27.72 -8.47
N TYR A 227 33.01 -26.90 -8.95
CA TYR A 227 31.78 -26.54 -8.22
C TYR A 227 30.62 -26.44 -9.21
N ALA A 228 29.96 -27.59 -9.44
CA ALA A 228 28.74 -27.68 -10.22
C ALA A 228 27.57 -27.03 -9.46
N ILE A 229 26.94 -26.02 -10.07
CA ILE A 229 25.78 -25.31 -9.49
C ILE A 229 24.48 -25.53 -10.23
N GLY A 230 24.54 -25.95 -11.49
CA GLY A 230 23.41 -26.22 -12.36
C GLY A 230 23.72 -27.33 -13.36
N VAL A 231 22.71 -28.05 -13.82
CA VAL A 231 22.81 -29.15 -14.78
C VAL A 231 21.60 -29.14 -15.72
N GLU A 232 21.85 -29.38 -17.01
CA GLU A 232 20.86 -29.35 -18.09
C GLU A 232 21.07 -30.56 -19.02
N VAL A 233 20.00 -31.08 -19.63
CA VAL A 233 20.06 -32.12 -20.65
C VAL A 233 19.25 -31.74 -21.88
N GLY A 234 19.95 -31.42 -22.96
CA GLY A 234 19.31 -31.09 -24.24
C GLY A 234 18.53 -32.28 -24.84
N PRO A 235 17.59 -32.04 -25.76
CA PRO A 235 16.76 -33.09 -26.38
C PRO A 235 17.56 -34.14 -27.16
N GLU A 236 18.83 -33.88 -27.47
CA GLU A 236 19.80 -34.82 -28.03
C GLU A 236 20.44 -35.77 -27.00
N GLY A 237 20.15 -35.61 -25.70
CA GLY A 237 20.71 -36.36 -24.58
C GLY A 237 22.06 -35.85 -24.06
N ARG A 238 22.63 -34.81 -24.69
CA ARG A 238 23.91 -34.19 -24.28
C ARG A 238 23.71 -33.37 -23.01
N VAL A 239 24.51 -33.68 -21.99
CA VAL A 239 24.48 -33.04 -20.67
C VAL A 239 25.37 -31.81 -20.66
N ARG A 240 24.93 -30.75 -20.00
CA ARG A 240 25.67 -29.50 -19.77
C ARG A 240 25.68 -29.19 -18.29
N VAL A 241 26.83 -28.72 -17.77
CA VAL A 241 27.02 -28.46 -16.35
C VAL A 241 27.58 -27.06 -16.16
N VAL A 242 26.93 -26.26 -15.31
CA VAL A 242 27.38 -24.92 -14.91
C VAL A 242 28.47 -25.07 -13.84
N ASN A 243 29.72 -24.85 -14.21
CA ASN A 243 30.88 -25.03 -13.35
C ASN A 243 31.46 -23.67 -12.90
N ARG A 244 31.64 -23.49 -11.59
CA ARG A 244 32.36 -22.34 -11.03
C ARG A 244 33.71 -22.78 -10.45
N VAL A 245 34.71 -21.92 -10.60
CA VAL A 245 36.08 -22.11 -10.07
C VAL A 245 36.47 -20.84 -9.30
N PRO A 246 36.93 -20.92 -8.04
CA PRO A 246 37.46 -19.77 -7.30
C PRO A 246 38.76 -19.27 -7.93
N SER A 247 38.79 -18.00 -8.35
CA SER A 247 40.03 -17.33 -8.79
C SER A 247 40.54 -16.35 -7.72
N PRO A 248 41.82 -16.41 -7.31
CA PRO A 248 42.42 -15.41 -6.42
C PRO A 248 42.58 -14.03 -7.07
N ASP A 249 42.75 -13.99 -8.39
CA ASP A 249 43.00 -12.77 -9.17
C ASP A 249 42.08 -12.75 -10.41
N SER A 250 41.26 -11.71 -10.57
CA SER A 250 40.48 -11.44 -11.79
C SER A 250 41.30 -10.61 -12.80
N GLY A 251 42.60 -10.92 -12.91
CA GLY A 251 43.61 -10.19 -13.68
C GLY A 251 43.51 -10.33 -15.21
N GLY A 252 42.38 -9.97 -15.80
CA GLY A 252 42.32 -9.50 -17.20
C GLY A 252 42.50 -10.52 -18.33
N ALA A 253 41.80 -11.67 -18.30
CA ALA A 253 41.61 -12.57 -19.46
C ALA A 253 40.44 -13.56 -19.19
N PRO A 254 39.97 -14.34 -20.19
CA PRO A 254 39.45 -13.89 -21.48
C PRO A 254 38.03 -14.46 -21.72
N GLY A 255 37.02 -13.68 -21.40
CA GLY A 255 35.61 -13.97 -21.69
C GLY A 255 34.80 -12.67 -21.59
N PRO A 256 33.51 -12.65 -21.96
CA PRO A 256 32.75 -11.42 -22.03
C PRO A 256 32.76 -10.70 -20.66
N PRO A 257 33.21 -9.44 -20.57
CA PRO A 257 33.20 -8.69 -19.32
C PRO A 257 31.75 -8.44 -18.86
N PRO A 258 31.51 -8.09 -17.58
CA PRO A 258 30.20 -7.58 -17.15
C PRO A 258 29.85 -6.33 -17.95
N THR A 259 28.67 -6.30 -18.56
CA THR A 259 28.26 -5.14 -19.38
C THR A 259 28.00 -3.93 -18.49
N PRO A 260 28.58 -2.74 -18.77
CA PRO A 260 28.31 -1.54 -17.98
C PRO A 260 26.83 -1.17 -17.95
N GLU A 261 26.39 -0.55 -16.84
CA GLU A 261 25.03 -0.01 -16.67
C GLU A 261 24.64 0.84 -17.90
N PRO A 262 23.38 0.82 -18.38
CA PRO A 262 22.98 1.57 -19.57
C PRO A 262 23.38 3.06 -19.56
N ALA A 263 23.37 3.72 -18.39
CA ALA A 263 23.78 5.11 -18.21
C ALA A 263 25.31 5.31 -18.05
N ARG A 264 26.10 4.24 -17.85
CA ARG A 264 27.57 4.26 -17.72
C ARG A 264 28.32 3.67 -18.93
N ARG A 265 27.60 3.21 -19.96
CA ARG A 265 28.22 2.74 -21.21
C ARG A 265 28.84 3.93 -21.96
N SER A 266 30.17 4.01 -22.01
CA SER A 266 30.80 4.87 -23.00
C SER A 266 30.58 4.29 -24.41
N PRO A 267 30.52 5.10 -25.47
CA PRO A 267 30.35 4.61 -26.85
C PRO A 267 31.49 3.68 -27.33
N GLU A 268 32.62 3.67 -26.62
CA GLU A 268 33.83 2.92 -26.98
C GLU A 268 33.97 1.59 -26.21
N ALA A 269 33.16 1.35 -25.18
CA ALA A 269 33.34 0.23 -24.24
C ALA A 269 33.02 -1.18 -24.79
N MET A 270 32.75 -1.34 -26.10
CA MET A 270 32.48 -2.65 -26.73
C MET A 270 33.77 -3.44 -27.04
N SER A 271 34.63 -3.59 -26.03
CA SER A 271 35.84 -4.43 -26.09
C SER A 271 35.47 -5.91 -26.08
N ARG A 272 35.47 -6.50 -27.27
CA ARG A 272 35.13 -7.91 -27.51
C ARG A 272 36.09 -8.87 -26.80
N SER A 273 35.53 -9.89 -26.16
CA SER A 273 36.27 -10.94 -25.46
C SER A 273 35.56 -12.27 -25.65
N ALA A 274 36.00 -13.03 -26.66
CA ALA A 274 35.40 -14.30 -27.05
C ALA A 274 35.50 -15.36 -25.94
N ALA A 275 34.48 -16.21 -25.83
CA ALA A 275 34.56 -17.44 -25.06
C ALA A 275 35.57 -18.41 -25.70
N ILE A 276 36.25 -19.22 -24.89
CA ILE A 276 37.25 -20.18 -25.35
C ILE A 276 36.78 -21.61 -25.05
N GLN A 277 36.60 -22.42 -26.09
CA GLN A 277 36.48 -23.88 -25.96
C GLN A 277 37.86 -24.48 -25.64
N GLN A 278 37.89 -25.44 -24.73
CA GLN A 278 39.08 -26.23 -24.38
C GLN A 278 38.83 -27.72 -24.57
N ASP A 279 39.83 -28.38 -25.17
CA ASP A 279 39.88 -29.81 -25.43
C ASP A 279 40.77 -30.54 -24.40
N ASP A 280 40.81 -30.04 -23.16
CA ASP A 280 41.49 -30.64 -22.01
C ASP A 280 40.53 -30.64 -20.80
N PRO A 281 40.39 -31.75 -20.03
CA PRO A 281 39.51 -31.82 -18.86
C PRO A 281 40.04 -31.10 -17.61
N THR A 282 40.75 -29.97 -17.76
CA THR A 282 41.08 -29.07 -16.65
C THR A 282 39.85 -28.23 -16.26
N PRO A 283 39.54 -28.04 -14.96
CA PRO A 283 38.42 -27.19 -14.56
C PRO A 283 38.60 -25.71 -14.95
N VAL A 284 37.64 -25.20 -15.71
CA VAL A 284 37.48 -23.77 -16.02
C VAL A 284 36.11 -23.27 -15.54
N PRO A 285 35.99 -21.99 -15.13
CA PRO A 285 34.68 -21.39 -14.89
C PRO A 285 33.94 -21.27 -16.23
N GLY A 286 32.69 -21.73 -16.27
CA GLY A 286 31.89 -21.73 -17.48
C GLY A 286 31.01 -22.98 -17.61
N ILE A 287 30.85 -23.49 -18.84
CA ILE A 287 29.96 -24.61 -19.17
C ILE A 287 30.77 -25.83 -19.60
N VAL A 288 30.61 -26.96 -18.91
CA VAL A 288 31.21 -28.26 -19.28
C VAL A 288 30.17 -29.11 -19.99
N SER A 289 30.52 -29.71 -21.13
CA SER A 289 29.61 -30.54 -21.94
C SER A 289 30.03 -32.01 -21.96
N TYR A 290 29.04 -32.90 -21.88
CA TYR A 290 29.20 -34.36 -21.93
C TYR A 290 28.24 -34.96 -22.95
N SER A 291 28.74 -35.89 -23.76
CA SER A 291 27.99 -36.66 -24.75
C SER A 291 26.76 -37.37 -24.16
N PRO A 292 25.80 -37.84 -24.99
CA PRO A 292 24.69 -38.68 -24.54
C PRO A 292 25.14 -40.03 -23.92
N GLN A 293 26.40 -40.41 -24.11
CA GLN A 293 27.06 -41.56 -23.47
C GLN A 293 27.83 -41.17 -22.19
N LEU A 294 27.64 -39.93 -21.70
CA LEU A 294 28.21 -39.34 -20.48
C LEU A 294 29.73 -39.16 -20.46
N ALA A 295 30.43 -39.43 -21.57
CA ALA A 295 31.82 -39.03 -21.73
C ALA A 295 31.91 -37.51 -21.94
N TRP A 296 32.83 -36.84 -21.25
CA TRP A 296 33.15 -35.42 -21.46
C TRP A 296 33.57 -35.15 -22.91
N GLU A 297 33.15 -34.01 -23.45
CA GLU A 297 33.40 -33.60 -24.84
C GLU A 297 34.20 -32.29 -24.95
N SER A 298 33.88 -31.28 -24.14
CA SER A 298 34.48 -29.94 -24.23
C SER A 298 34.17 -29.10 -22.99
N SER A 299 35.08 -28.19 -22.63
CA SER A 299 34.86 -27.18 -21.58
C SER A 299 34.88 -25.78 -22.19
N TRP A 300 33.85 -24.96 -21.93
CA TRP A 300 33.73 -23.60 -22.45
C TRP A 300 33.99 -22.58 -21.34
N PHE A 301 35.02 -21.74 -21.48
CA PHE A 301 35.26 -20.65 -20.54
C PHE A 301 34.17 -19.58 -20.65
N PHE A 302 33.51 -19.28 -19.53
CA PHE A 302 32.54 -18.21 -19.41
C PHE A 302 32.61 -17.63 -18.00
N ASN A 303 32.63 -16.30 -17.87
CA ASN A 303 32.81 -15.66 -16.56
C ASN A 303 31.49 -15.57 -15.77
N ALA A 304 31.49 -16.13 -14.56
CA ALA A 304 30.37 -16.13 -13.61
C ALA A 304 29.01 -16.59 -14.20
N PRO A 305 28.94 -17.77 -14.86
CA PRO A 305 27.65 -18.30 -15.33
C PRO A 305 26.75 -18.61 -14.13
N GLU A 306 25.44 -18.51 -14.35
CA GLU A 306 24.41 -18.78 -13.34
C GLU A 306 23.52 -19.96 -13.73
N ASP A 307 23.06 -19.99 -14.97
CA ASP A 307 22.25 -21.09 -15.50
C ASP A 307 22.54 -21.39 -16.98
N VAL A 308 22.09 -22.54 -17.48
CA VAL A 308 22.23 -22.98 -18.89
C VAL A 308 21.02 -23.76 -19.37
N ALA A 309 20.51 -23.45 -20.57
CA ALA A 309 19.44 -24.21 -21.23
C ALA A 309 19.83 -24.63 -22.64
N ALA A 310 19.32 -25.77 -23.12
CA ALA A 310 19.69 -26.37 -24.39
C ALA A 310 18.48 -26.98 -25.13
N GLY A 311 18.15 -26.40 -26.28
CA GLY A 311 17.02 -26.84 -27.10
C GLY A 311 17.29 -26.74 -28.60
N PRO A 312 16.29 -27.03 -29.45
CA PRO A 312 16.45 -26.99 -30.91
C PRO A 312 16.80 -25.60 -31.48
N ALA A 313 16.67 -24.54 -30.68
CA ALA A 313 17.04 -23.17 -31.03
C ALA A 313 18.53 -22.84 -30.74
N GLY A 314 19.23 -23.67 -29.95
CA GLY A 314 20.61 -23.42 -29.52
C GLY A 314 20.86 -23.76 -28.05
N VAL A 315 22.01 -23.33 -27.54
CA VAL A 315 22.40 -23.43 -26.12
C VAL A 315 22.58 -22.01 -25.59
N PHE A 316 22.03 -21.73 -24.42
CA PHE A 316 21.95 -20.38 -23.86
C PHE A 316 22.45 -20.38 -22.41
N VAL A 317 23.11 -19.29 -22.00
CA VAL A 317 23.73 -19.13 -20.67
C VAL A 317 23.25 -17.84 -20.05
N SER A 318 22.85 -17.87 -18.78
CA SER A 318 22.49 -16.68 -18.01
C SER A 318 23.64 -16.19 -17.12
N ARG A 319 23.65 -14.87 -16.89
CA ARG A 319 24.52 -14.20 -15.93
C ARG A 319 23.89 -12.88 -15.49
N GLN A 320 23.55 -12.75 -14.22
CA GLN A 320 22.82 -11.60 -13.70
C GLN A 320 21.59 -11.34 -14.58
N THR A 321 21.30 -10.10 -14.95
CA THR A 321 20.20 -9.77 -15.86
C THR A 321 20.54 -9.95 -17.35
N GLU A 322 21.54 -10.79 -17.71
CA GLU A 322 22.00 -11.00 -19.08
C GLU A 322 21.78 -12.45 -19.58
N VAL A 323 21.53 -12.60 -20.89
CA VAL A 323 21.39 -13.89 -21.58
C VAL A 323 22.28 -13.90 -22.83
N PHE A 324 23.10 -14.95 -22.97
CA PHE A 324 24.03 -15.17 -24.08
C PHE A 324 23.70 -16.48 -24.81
N ALA A 325 24.03 -16.57 -26.10
CA ALA A 325 24.21 -17.88 -26.74
C ALA A 325 25.59 -18.44 -26.37
N LEU A 326 25.71 -19.76 -26.19
CA LEU A 326 26.98 -20.38 -25.81
C LEU A 326 28.02 -20.22 -26.93
N GLY A 327 29.03 -19.39 -26.67
CA GLY A 327 30.12 -19.08 -27.60
C GLY A 327 30.18 -17.60 -28.00
N ASP A 328 29.07 -16.86 -27.87
CA ASP A 328 28.98 -15.44 -28.24
C ASP A 328 29.60 -14.53 -27.16
N ASP A 329 30.16 -13.39 -27.58
CA ASP A 329 30.74 -12.36 -26.71
C ASP A 329 29.81 -11.16 -26.46
N VAL A 330 28.65 -11.12 -27.13
CA VAL A 330 27.60 -10.09 -26.98
C VAL A 330 26.33 -10.75 -26.44
N PRO A 331 25.71 -10.20 -25.39
CA PRO A 331 24.44 -10.73 -24.89
C PRO A 331 23.32 -10.51 -25.92
N ILE A 332 22.44 -11.50 -26.04
CA ILE A 332 21.15 -11.40 -26.75
C ILE A 332 20.32 -10.29 -26.10
N TRP A 333 20.35 -10.25 -24.76
CA TRP A 333 19.66 -9.28 -23.93
C TRP A 333 20.45 -8.98 -22.66
N SER A 334 20.50 -7.70 -22.26
CA SER A 334 20.86 -7.26 -20.91
C SER A 334 19.69 -6.45 -20.35
N GLY A 335 19.17 -6.86 -19.18
CA GLY A 335 18.20 -6.11 -18.41
C GLY A 335 18.83 -4.94 -17.63
N PRO A 336 18.05 -4.28 -16.75
CA PRO A 336 18.56 -3.23 -15.88
C PRO A 336 19.50 -3.80 -14.80
N THR A 337 20.35 -2.93 -14.25
CA THR A 337 21.37 -3.21 -13.24
C THR A 337 20.93 -2.89 -11.81
N GLY A 338 19.62 -2.91 -11.55
CA GLY A 338 19.09 -2.79 -10.18
C GLY A 338 19.47 -4.01 -9.34
N GLN A 339 19.22 -3.95 -8.03
CA GLN A 339 19.54 -5.06 -7.12
C GLN A 339 18.99 -6.42 -7.62
N VAL A 340 19.76 -7.47 -7.37
CA VAL A 340 19.31 -8.85 -7.51
C VAL A 340 18.89 -9.35 -6.13
N ILE A 341 17.66 -9.85 -5.98
CA ILE A 341 17.22 -10.46 -4.72
C ILE A 341 17.93 -11.81 -4.58
N TRP A 342 19.03 -11.83 -3.83
CA TRP A 342 19.93 -12.97 -3.71
C TRP A 342 19.70 -13.74 -2.40
N PRO A 343 18.75 -14.69 -2.32
CA PRO A 343 18.81 -15.70 -1.28
C PRO A 343 20.04 -16.58 -1.50
N TYR A 344 20.68 -16.96 -0.40
CA TYR A 344 21.81 -17.87 -0.43
C TYR A 344 21.41 -19.23 -1.02
N ASP A 345 22.36 -19.90 -1.68
CA ASP A 345 22.17 -21.15 -2.42
C ASP A 345 21.19 -21.03 -3.62
N GLY A 346 21.70 -20.87 -4.85
CA GLY A 346 20.89 -20.91 -6.07
C GLY A 346 19.95 -19.70 -6.28
N GLY A 347 20.43 -18.50 -5.95
CA GLY A 347 19.70 -17.22 -6.05
C GLY A 347 19.85 -16.49 -7.39
N ALA A 348 19.92 -17.20 -8.53
CA ALA A 348 20.07 -16.53 -9.83
C ALA A 348 18.80 -15.72 -10.19
N PRO A 349 18.95 -14.50 -10.76
CA PRO A 349 17.82 -13.69 -11.24
C PRO A 349 17.19 -14.19 -12.54
N LEU A 350 17.89 -15.05 -13.30
CA LEU A 350 17.43 -15.63 -14.57
C LEU A 350 17.73 -17.15 -14.58
N HIS A 351 16.68 -17.96 -14.45
CA HIS A 351 16.72 -19.37 -14.85
C HIS A 351 16.17 -19.53 -16.28
N LEU A 352 16.74 -20.43 -17.08
CA LEU A 352 16.47 -20.54 -18.52
C LEU A 352 15.73 -21.84 -18.86
N ASP A 353 14.88 -21.78 -19.88
CA ASP A 353 14.16 -22.94 -20.43
C ASP A 353 14.14 -22.81 -21.96
N ALA A 354 14.58 -23.85 -22.69
CA ALA A 354 14.77 -23.83 -24.13
C ALA A 354 13.85 -24.86 -24.81
N PRO A 355 12.55 -24.55 -25.02
CA PRO A 355 11.54 -25.58 -25.21
C PRO A 355 11.70 -26.38 -26.51
N ALA A 356 11.23 -27.62 -26.47
CA ALA A 356 11.20 -28.50 -27.63
C ALA A 356 10.41 -27.90 -28.81
N ARG A 357 10.74 -28.36 -30.03
CA ARG A 357 10.03 -28.04 -31.30
C ARG A 357 10.12 -26.59 -31.78
N GLY A 358 11.18 -25.85 -31.43
CA GLY A 358 11.44 -24.52 -31.99
C GLY A 358 10.50 -23.43 -31.47
N ALA A 359 9.98 -23.61 -30.25
CA ALA A 359 9.34 -22.55 -29.49
C ALA A 359 10.39 -21.49 -29.07
N PRO A 360 9.97 -20.26 -28.68
CA PRO A 360 10.90 -19.23 -28.22
C PRO A 360 11.62 -19.66 -26.93
N LEU A 361 12.89 -19.26 -26.80
CA LEU A 361 13.64 -19.33 -25.55
C LEU A 361 12.88 -18.60 -24.44
N LEU A 362 12.86 -19.19 -23.25
CA LEU A 362 12.17 -18.69 -22.07
C LEU A 362 13.18 -18.42 -20.95
N ALA A 363 12.79 -17.55 -20.02
CA ALA A 363 13.46 -17.44 -18.74
C ALA A 363 12.45 -17.14 -17.62
N SER A 364 12.75 -17.53 -16.39
CA SER A 364 12.18 -16.88 -15.21
C SER A 364 12.84 -15.50 -15.01
N LEU A 365 12.23 -14.63 -14.21
CA LEU A 365 12.85 -13.40 -13.75
C LEU A 365 12.60 -13.21 -12.25
N ALA A 366 13.68 -13.24 -11.47
CA ALA A 366 13.69 -13.00 -10.02
C ALA A 366 14.38 -11.68 -9.65
N HIS A 367 13.78 -10.55 -10.01
CA HIS A 367 14.31 -9.20 -9.78
C HIS A 367 13.43 -8.39 -8.80
N CYS A 368 14.00 -7.49 -7.98
CA CYS A 368 13.21 -6.59 -7.12
C CYS A 368 12.35 -5.57 -7.88
N TYR A 369 12.50 -5.41 -9.21
CA TYR A 369 11.61 -4.54 -9.98
C TYR A 369 10.31 -5.22 -10.39
N THR A 370 10.33 -6.51 -10.71
CA THR A 370 9.17 -7.28 -11.20
C THR A 370 9.54 -8.77 -11.26
N GLN A 371 8.53 -9.64 -11.33
CA GLN A 371 8.68 -11.10 -11.23
C GLN A 371 7.83 -11.83 -12.27
N GLY A 372 8.34 -12.93 -12.82
CA GLY A 372 7.57 -13.77 -13.75
C GLY A 372 8.43 -14.43 -14.83
N ARG A 373 8.01 -14.28 -16.09
CA ARG A 373 8.58 -14.92 -17.28
C ARG A 373 9.07 -13.90 -18.31
N LEU A 374 10.21 -14.19 -18.93
CA LEU A 374 10.65 -13.59 -20.19
C LEU A 374 10.44 -14.60 -21.33
N ARG A 375 10.06 -14.11 -22.52
CA ARG A 375 9.85 -14.90 -23.73
C ARG A 375 10.53 -14.24 -24.92
N PHE A 376 11.56 -14.88 -25.45
CA PHE A 376 12.41 -14.36 -26.52
C PHE A 376 11.88 -14.82 -27.89
N ASP A 377 10.91 -14.08 -28.45
CA ASP A 377 10.32 -14.34 -29.78
C ASP A 377 11.36 -14.38 -30.92
N ARG A 378 12.48 -13.67 -30.74
CA ARG A 378 13.65 -13.70 -31.61
C ARG A 378 14.91 -13.63 -30.78
N ILE A 379 15.89 -14.44 -31.15
CA ILE A 379 17.17 -14.56 -30.48
C ILE A 379 18.17 -13.68 -31.25
N GLU A 380 17.97 -12.35 -31.14
CA GLU A 380 18.70 -11.31 -31.86
C GLU A 380 19.18 -10.24 -30.86
N PRO A 381 20.48 -9.89 -30.80
CA PRO A 381 20.98 -8.87 -29.87
C PRO A 381 20.24 -7.53 -29.96
N GLY A 382 19.82 -7.02 -28.80
CA GLY A 382 19.11 -5.74 -28.71
C GLY A 382 17.61 -5.82 -28.97
N ARG A 383 17.02 -7.01 -29.07
CA ARG A 383 15.56 -7.19 -28.96
C ARG A 383 15.14 -7.44 -27.51
N GLN A 384 14.09 -6.74 -27.11
CA GLN A 384 13.49 -6.90 -25.78
C GLN A 384 12.59 -8.16 -25.79
N PRO A 385 12.68 -9.04 -24.78
CA PRO A 385 11.75 -10.14 -24.60
C PRO A 385 10.35 -9.63 -24.26
N VAL A 386 9.34 -10.45 -24.54
CA VAL A 386 7.99 -10.25 -24.00
C VAL A 386 7.99 -10.70 -22.54
N MET A 387 7.55 -9.82 -21.63
CA MET A 387 7.40 -10.13 -20.21
C MET A 387 5.97 -10.61 -19.91
N ASN A 388 5.83 -11.66 -19.09
CA ASN A 388 4.55 -12.12 -18.55
C ASN A 388 4.67 -12.39 -17.05
N GLY A 389 3.95 -11.61 -16.23
CA GLY A 389 3.91 -11.75 -14.78
C GLY A 389 3.55 -10.43 -14.10
N ALA A 390 3.37 -10.48 -12.78
CA ALA A 390 3.26 -9.31 -11.91
C ALA A 390 3.88 -9.64 -10.55
N LEU A 391 4.31 -8.61 -9.81
CA LEU A 391 4.91 -8.79 -8.48
C LEU A 391 3.85 -9.15 -7.43
N ASP A 392 4.24 -9.95 -6.44
CA ASP A 392 3.45 -10.33 -5.27
C ASP A 392 4.33 -10.44 -4.01
N ALA A 393 5.38 -9.61 -3.96
CA ALA A 393 6.18 -9.32 -2.79
C ALA A 393 6.18 -7.80 -2.53
N PRO A 394 5.77 -7.34 -1.34
CA PRO A 394 5.06 -8.08 -0.30
C PRO A 394 3.74 -8.69 -0.77
N ARG A 395 3.39 -9.85 -0.19
CA ARG A 395 2.10 -10.56 -0.42
C ARG A 395 0.95 -9.74 0.16
N LEU A 396 0.24 -8.96 -0.66
CA LEU A 396 -0.77 -8.00 -0.20
C LEU A 396 -2.07 -8.06 -1.01
N ALA A 397 -3.16 -7.66 -0.37
CA ALA A 397 -4.40 -7.21 -1.03
C ALA A 397 -4.95 -5.91 -0.42
N GLY A 398 -4.53 -5.55 0.80
CA GLY A 398 -4.61 -4.20 1.39
C GLY A 398 -3.23 -3.51 1.41
N PRO A 399 -3.14 -2.19 1.64
CA PRO A 399 -1.85 -1.52 1.86
C PRO A 399 -1.44 -1.62 3.33
N ALA A 400 -0.46 -2.46 3.65
CA ALA A 400 -0.03 -2.70 5.03
C ALA A 400 0.74 -1.51 5.64
N PHE A 401 1.46 -0.74 4.82
CA PHE A 401 2.17 0.47 5.26
C PHE A 401 2.28 1.51 4.12
N PRO A 402 1.22 2.28 3.85
CA PRO A 402 1.22 3.30 2.80
C PRO A 402 2.15 4.48 3.15
N LEU A 403 3.02 4.88 2.22
CA LEU A 403 3.95 6.01 2.37
C LEU A 403 3.57 7.24 1.54
N ARG A 404 3.14 7.03 0.28
CA ARG A 404 2.81 8.06 -0.71
C ARG A 404 1.72 7.61 -1.69
N ILE A 405 0.96 8.53 -2.26
CA ILE A 405 -0.09 8.34 -3.26
C ILE A 405 0.03 9.38 -4.39
N ALA A 406 -0.19 8.92 -5.62
CA ALA A 406 -0.57 9.78 -6.73
C ALA A 406 -1.90 9.29 -7.33
N ALA A 407 -2.61 10.12 -8.10
CA ALA A 407 -3.88 9.73 -8.70
C ALA A 407 -4.15 10.40 -10.06
N GLY A 408 -4.96 9.69 -10.86
CA GLY A 408 -5.57 10.16 -12.10
C GLY A 408 -6.92 9.46 -12.23
N ARG A 409 -7.12 8.62 -13.25
CA ARG A 409 -8.33 7.78 -13.36
C ARG A 409 -8.55 6.82 -12.20
N ALA A 410 -7.48 6.48 -11.49
CA ALA A 410 -7.48 5.72 -10.25
C ALA A 410 -6.15 6.00 -9.49
N PRO A 411 -6.02 5.64 -8.19
CA PRO A 411 -4.82 5.94 -7.42
C PRO A 411 -3.71 4.90 -7.56
N VAL A 412 -2.49 5.35 -7.32
CA VAL A 412 -1.25 4.57 -7.31
C VAL A 412 -0.52 4.87 -6.00
N LEU A 413 -0.08 3.84 -5.29
CA LEU A 413 0.42 3.94 -3.92
C LEU A 413 1.82 3.35 -3.77
N LEU A 414 2.72 4.07 -3.09
CA LEU A 414 3.99 3.54 -2.59
C LEU A 414 3.75 2.83 -1.25
N GLN A 415 3.88 1.51 -1.29
CA GLN A 415 3.91 0.65 -0.11
C GLN A 415 5.35 0.63 0.45
N GLY A 416 5.51 1.06 1.70
CA GLY A 416 6.79 1.08 2.42
C GLY A 416 7.31 -0.30 2.84
N ARG A 417 8.53 -0.34 3.37
CA ARG A 417 9.12 -1.55 3.98
C ARG A 417 8.47 -1.86 5.33
N PHE A 418 8.35 -3.14 5.67
CA PHE A 418 7.92 -3.61 6.99
C PHE A 418 8.45 -5.02 7.29
N ALA A 419 8.18 -5.53 8.48
CA ALA A 419 8.28 -6.93 8.85
C ALA A 419 6.88 -7.50 9.14
N ARG A 420 6.71 -8.81 8.96
CA ARG A 420 5.55 -9.54 9.48
C ARG A 420 6.02 -10.50 10.55
N GLU A 421 5.32 -10.54 11.67
CA GLU A 421 5.46 -11.59 12.66
C GLU A 421 4.13 -12.35 12.80
N PRO A 422 4.12 -13.67 12.98
CA PRO A 422 2.88 -14.41 13.17
C PRO A 422 2.42 -14.24 14.62
N ASP A 423 1.34 -13.50 14.86
CA ASP A 423 0.58 -13.60 16.11
C ASP A 423 -0.37 -14.82 16.00
N PRO A 424 -0.31 -15.78 16.94
CA PRO A 424 -1.21 -16.95 16.95
C PRO A 424 -2.69 -16.62 17.22
N GLU A 425 -3.00 -15.46 17.81
CA GLU A 425 -4.34 -15.04 18.24
C GLU A 425 -4.88 -13.87 17.40
N ALA A 426 -4.02 -12.95 16.94
CA ALA A 426 -4.42 -11.73 16.20
C ALA A 426 -4.10 -11.74 14.69
N GLY A 427 -3.40 -12.75 14.18
CA GLY A 427 -2.94 -12.79 12.78
C GLY A 427 -1.64 -12.01 12.53
N PRO A 428 -1.14 -11.94 11.28
CA PRO A 428 0.22 -11.46 11.04
C PRO A 428 0.37 -9.95 11.25
N GLU A 429 0.93 -9.56 12.39
CA GLU A 429 1.20 -8.17 12.75
C GLU A 429 2.19 -7.50 11.79
N ILE A 430 2.00 -6.19 11.58
CA ILE A 430 2.86 -5.37 10.71
C ILE A 430 3.79 -4.52 11.59
N TRP A 431 5.10 -4.71 11.44
CA TRP A 431 6.13 -4.09 12.27
C TRP A 431 7.06 -3.22 11.44
N LEU A 432 7.40 -2.02 11.93
CA LEU A 432 8.42 -1.14 11.39
C LEU A 432 9.66 -1.21 12.31
N ARG A 433 10.69 -1.89 11.83
CA ARG A 433 11.98 -2.12 12.49
C ARG A 433 13.03 -2.50 11.46
N ASP A 434 14.30 -2.41 11.81
CA ASP A 434 15.38 -2.97 11.00
C ASP A 434 15.85 -4.35 11.52
N PRO A 435 16.02 -5.36 10.64
CA PRO A 435 15.66 -5.34 9.22
C PRO A 435 14.15 -5.45 8.99
N ALA A 436 13.66 -4.67 8.03
CA ALA A 436 12.36 -4.87 7.40
C ALA A 436 12.53 -5.74 6.13
N PRO A 437 12.15 -7.04 6.16
CA PRO A 437 12.34 -7.98 5.05
C PRO A 437 11.26 -7.90 3.97
N GLU A 438 10.12 -7.26 4.23
CA GLU A 438 9.14 -6.98 3.19
C GLU A 438 9.55 -5.70 2.44
N PRO A 439 9.80 -5.77 1.12
CA PRO A 439 10.38 -4.68 0.34
C PRO A 439 9.34 -3.61 0.01
N GLN A 440 9.80 -2.48 -0.55
CA GLN A 440 8.88 -1.51 -1.14
C GLN A 440 8.26 -2.05 -2.43
N SER A 441 7.01 -1.65 -2.67
CA SER A 441 6.31 -1.87 -3.94
C SER A 441 5.46 -0.65 -4.30
N VAL A 442 5.16 -0.50 -5.58
CA VAL A 442 4.12 0.40 -6.06
C VAL A 442 2.89 -0.43 -6.39
N GLN A 443 1.75 -0.04 -5.84
CA GLN A 443 0.46 -0.69 -6.03
C GLN A 443 -0.44 0.17 -6.93
N ARG A 444 -1.01 -0.43 -7.97
CA ARG A 444 -2.02 0.19 -8.83
C ARG A 444 -3.40 -0.28 -8.40
N TRP A 445 -4.26 0.67 -8.02
CA TRP A 445 -5.57 0.41 -7.48
C TRP A 445 -6.67 0.75 -8.47
N GLY A 446 -7.72 -0.06 -8.55
CA GLY A 446 -8.96 0.30 -9.23
C GLY A 446 -9.78 1.30 -8.42
N SER A 447 -10.65 2.08 -9.06
CA SER A 447 -11.41 3.19 -8.43
C SER A 447 -12.45 2.76 -7.35
N ARG A 448 -12.57 1.45 -7.08
CA ARG A 448 -13.37 0.83 -6.00
C ARG A 448 -12.52 -0.08 -5.09
N GLY A 449 -11.25 0.26 -4.92
CA GLY A 449 -10.33 -0.36 -3.97
C GLY A 449 -9.89 -1.77 -4.32
N SER A 450 -9.93 -2.19 -5.59
CA SER A 450 -9.28 -3.44 -6.01
C SER A 450 -7.78 -3.23 -6.20
N LEU A 451 -6.94 -4.16 -5.72
CA LEU A 451 -5.51 -4.16 -6.03
C LEU A 451 -5.31 -4.84 -7.40
N ASP A 452 -5.28 -4.03 -8.45
CA ASP A 452 -5.29 -4.48 -9.84
C ASP A 452 -3.92 -5.04 -10.25
N SER A 453 -2.84 -4.38 -9.85
CA SER A 453 -1.46 -4.89 -9.96
C SER A 453 -0.51 -4.25 -8.95
N GLN A 454 0.71 -4.80 -8.83
CA GLN A 454 1.82 -4.13 -8.16
C GLN A 454 3.15 -4.45 -8.86
N PHE A 455 4.13 -3.55 -8.73
CA PHE A 455 5.51 -3.71 -9.19
C PHE A 455 6.48 -3.24 -8.10
N GLY A 456 7.77 -3.55 -8.26
CA GLY A 456 8.76 -3.43 -7.19
C GLY A 456 9.79 -2.33 -7.41
N LEU A 457 10.48 -1.99 -6.32
CA LEU A 457 11.47 -0.93 -6.25
C LEU A 457 12.78 -1.48 -5.66
N CYS A 458 13.86 -1.34 -6.43
CA CYS A 458 15.21 -1.71 -6.01
C CYS A 458 15.92 -0.47 -5.44
N GLY A 459 15.72 -0.22 -4.14
CA GLY A 459 16.54 0.70 -3.34
C GLY A 459 17.45 -0.08 -2.38
N GLY A 460 18.38 0.62 -1.73
CA GLY A 460 19.33 0.01 -0.78
C GLY A 460 20.75 -0.23 -1.32
N LEU A 461 21.70 -0.52 -0.42
CA LEU A 461 23.13 -0.66 -0.76
C LEU A 461 23.47 -1.97 -1.51
N ALA A 462 24.39 -1.88 -2.47
CA ALA A 462 24.73 -2.96 -3.40
C ALA A 462 25.88 -3.87 -2.92
N VAL A 463 25.78 -4.45 -1.71
CA VAL A 463 26.80 -5.36 -1.14
C VAL A 463 26.20 -6.69 -0.63
N PRO A 464 26.68 -7.87 -1.08
CA PRO A 464 26.08 -9.18 -0.72
C PRO A 464 26.12 -9.59 0.76
N TRP A 465 26.84 -8.85 1.61
CA TRP A 465 27.30 -9.33 2.93
C TRP A 465 26.75 -8.56 4.13
N GLN A 466 25.95 -7.51 3.92
CA GLN A 466 25.33 -6.75 5.00
C GLN A 466 23.80 -6.83 4.95
N VAL A 467 23.21 -6.87 6.14
CA VAL A 467 21.77 -6.62 6.33
C VAL A 467 21.54 -5.13 6.11
N ASP A 468 20.68 -4.73 5.18
CA ASP A 468 20.54 -3.32 4.83
C ASP A 468 19.77 -2.51 5.89
N LEU A 469 20.54 -1.83 6.73
CA LEU A 469 20.13 -0.87 7.76
C LEU A 469 20.01 0.57 7.22
N SER A 470 20.25 0.79 5.93
CA SER A 470 20.24 2.12 5.33
C SER A 470 18.81 2.48 4.89
N THR A 471 18.23 3.51 5.50
CA THR A 471 16.99 4.15 5.03
C THR A 471 17.14 5.13 3.85
N PRO A 472 18.29 5.83 3.61
CA PRO A 472 18.37 6.88 2.59
C PRO A 472 18.15 6.44 1.14
N TRP A 473 18.53 5.20 0.83
CA TRP A 473 18.63 4.65 -0.52
C TRP A 473 17.33 3.98 -1.02
N TRP A 474 16.25 4.10 -0.25
CA TRP A 474 14.92 3.59 -0.61
C TRP A 474 14.09 4.68 -1.29
N SER A 475 13.06 4.29 -2.02
CA SER A 475 12.18 5.25 -2.69
C SER A 475 11.45 6.09 -1.65
N ARG A 476 11.63 7.39 -1.77
CA ARG A 476 11.06 8.43 -0.90
C ARG A 476 9.68 8.84 -1.39
N ASP A 477 9.49 8.84 -2.71
CA ASP A 477 8.30 9.42 -3.34
C ASP A 477 7.91 8.82 -4.71
N LEU A 478 6.67 9.10 -5.16
CA LEU A 478 6.11 8.64 -6.44
C LEU A 478 5.25 9.71 -7.12
N ALA A 479 5.26 9.75 -8.47
CA ALA A 479 4.34 10.55 -9.26
C ALA A 479 3.56 9.69 -10.27
N LEU A 480 2.42 10.19 -10.75
CA LEU A 480 1.67 9.60 -11.85
C LEU A 480 1.31 10.68 -12.86
N ASP A 481 1.90 10.63 -14.06
CA ASP A 481 1.46 11.48 -15.16
C ASP A 481 0.08 11.01 -15.67
N ARG A 482 -0.99 11.62 -15.15
CA ARG A 482 -2.38 11.30 -15.50
C ARG A 482 -2.71 11.42 -17.00
N ASP A 483 -1.95 12.21 -17.76
CA ASP A 483 -2.15 12.33 -19.22
C ASP A 483 -1.56 11.12 -19.98
N SER A 484 -0.58 10.38 -19.42
CA SER A 484 0.11 9.24 -20.08
C SER A 484 -0.01 7.88 -19.37
N GLY A 485 -0.33 7.86 -18.07
CA GLY A 485 -0.34 6.66 -17.22
C GLY A 485 1.04 6.22 -16.70
N ILE A 486 2.10 6.95 -17.02
CA ILE A 486 3.46 6.64 -16.57
C ILE A 486 3.59 7.00 -15.08
N VAL A 487 4.00 6.02 -14.29
CA VAL A 487 4.40 6.22 -12.89
C VAL A 487 5.89 6.59 -12.85
N TYR A 488 6.27 7.51 -11.98
CA TYR A 488 7.66 7.81 -11.68
C TYR A 488 7.95 7.46 -10.22
N SER A 489 9.14 6.94 -9.94
CA SER A 489 9.61 6.63 -8.58
C SER A 489 10.91 7.37 -8.29
N LEU A 490 11.01 8.00 -7.13
CA LEU A 490 12.15 8.80 -6.69
C LEU A 490 12.78 8.20 -5.43
N ASP A 491 14.08 7.92 -5.46
CA ASP A 491 14.91 7.69 -4.27
C ASP A 491 15.97 8.80 -4.14
N GLY A 492 16.82 8.74 -3.11
CA GLY A 492 17.88 9.73 -2.85
C GLY A 492 18.95 9.88 -3.95
N MET A 493 18.91 9.08 -5.02
CA MET A 493 19.92 9.05 -6.08
C MET A 493 19.34 9.06 -7.50
N ALA A 494 18.08 8.64 -7.70
CA ALA A 494 17.56 8.37 -9.04
C ALA A 494 16.04 8.57 -9.17
N LEU A 495 15.67 9.17 -10.31
CA LEU A 495 14.31 9.21 -10.87
C LEU A 495 14.16 8.07 -11.89
N ARG A 496 13.07 7.29 -11.84
CA ARG A 496 12.82 6.18 -12.79
C ARG A 496 11.41 6.19 -13.33
N ALA A 497 11.25 5.91 -14.62
CA ALA A 497 9.94 5.88 -15.30
C ALA A 497 9.38 4.46 -15.50
N ARG A 498 8.08 4.31 -15.29
CA ARG A 498 7.31 3.05 -15.32
C ARG A 498 6.00 3.22 -16.11
N PRO A 499 5.98 2.95 -17.42
CA PRO A 499 4.74 2.88 -18.18
C PRO A 499 3.88 1.68 -17.70
N ASP A 500 4.53 0.55 -17.43
CA ASP A 500 3.91 -0.72 -17.03
C ASP A 500 4.48 -1.25 -15.70
N ASP A 501 4.01 -2.43 -15.30
CA ASP A 501 4.37 -3.12 -14.04
C ASP A 501 5.65 -3.96 -14.19
N GLY A 502 6.38 -3.76 -15.29
CA GLY A 502 7.62 -4.46 -15.63
C GLY A 502 8.87 -3.68 -15.19
N LEU A 503 9.86 -3.66 -16.07
CA LEU A 503 11.17 -3.05 -15.84
C LEU A 503 11.12 -1.52 -16.06
N PRO A 504 11.96 -0.71 -15.37
CA PRO A 504 12.02 0.72 -15.64
C PRO A 504 12.41 1.00 -17.09
N ALA A 505 11.63 1.84 -17.77
CA ALA A 505 11.88 2.22 -19.16
C ALA A 505 13.16 3.08 -19.28
N TRP A 506 13.42 3.91 -18.27
CA TRP A 506 14.69 4.61 -18.07
C TRP A 506 14.93 4.93 -16.59
N THR A 507 16.19 5.21 -16.27
CA THR A 507 16.66 5.70 -14.96
C THR A 507 17.50 6.96 -15.22
N ALA A 508 17.08 8.09 -14.65
CA ALA A 508 17.84 9.34 -14.65
C ALA A 508 18.47 9.53 -13.26
N TRP A 509 19.80 9.62 -13.23
CA TRP A 509 20.56 9.99 -12.03
C TRP A 509 20.81 11.50 -12.11
N PRO A 510 20.38 12.34 -11.15
CA PRO A 510 20.71 13.76 -11.14
C PRO A 510 22.23 13.92 -11.13
N PRO A 511 22.81 14.69 -12.06
CA PRO A 511 24.26 14.71 -12.21
C PRO A 511 24.97 15.30 -10.98
N LEU A 512 26.07 14.65 -10.61
CA LEU A 512 27.19 15.28 -9.92
C LEU A 512 27.96 16.05 -10.99
N GLU A 513 27.49 17.27 -11.28
CA GLU A 513 28.09 18.17 -12.30
C GLU A 513 29.53 18.60 -11.91
N ASP A 514 29.86 18.51 -10.62
CA ASP A 514 31.17 18.77 -10.01
C ASP A 514 31.31 17.86 -8.76
N PRO A 515 32.44 17.15 -8.54
CA PRO A 515 32.67 16.34 -7.33
C PRO A 515 32.73 17.14 -6.02
N ASP A 516 33.02 18.45 -6.06
CA ASP A 516 32.99 19.34 -4.88
C ASP A 516 31.58 19.95 -4.63
N ALA A 517 30.59 19.65 -5.49
CA ALA A 517 29.22 20.14 -5.33
C ALA A 517 28.46 19.44 -4.20
N VAL A 518 27.41 20.10 -3.70
CA VAL A 518 26.48 19.50 -2.74
C VAL A 518 25.81 18.27 -3.38
N PRO A 519 25.88 17.07 -2.76
CA PRO A 519 25.15 15.90 -3.22
C PRO A 519 23.66 16.23 -3.30
N PRO A 520 22.97 15.84 -4.39
CA PRO A 520 21.55 16.12 -4.55
C PRO A 520 20.77 15.39 -3.45
N GLU A 521 19.81 16.07 -2.81
CA GLU A 521 18.87 15.40 -1.92
C GLU A 521 17.44 15.56 -2.46
N PRO A 522 17.05 14.73 -3.45
CA PRO A 522 15.68 14.70 -3.93
C PRO A 522 14.73 14.21 -2.81
N VAL A 523 13.61 14.91 -2.66
CA VAL A 523 12.60 14.63 -1.60
C VAL A 523 11.18 14.42 -2.12
N ALA A 524 10.81 15.03 -3.25
CA ALA A 524 9.48 14.89 -3.85
C ALA A 524 9.49 14.97 -5.38
N VAL A 525 8.47 14.40 -6.02
CA VAL A 525 8.26 14.35 -7.47
C VAL A 525 6.78 14.48 -7.83
N ASP A 526 6.44 15.25 -8.86
CA ASP A 526 5.12 15.20 -9.52
C ASP A 526 5.28 15.25 -11.05
N ALA A 527 4.29 14.74 -11.78
CA ALA A 527 4.35 14.56 -13.23
C ALA A 527 3.02 14.88 -13.93
N LEU A 528 3.07 15.64 -15.03
CA LEU A 528 1.89 16.01 -15.81
C LEU A 528 2.24 16.33 -17.27
N GLY A 529 1.55 15.68 -18.21
CA GLY A 529 1.60 16.00 -19.63
C GLY A 529 2.98 15.76 -20.24
N GLY A 530 3.66 14.68 -19.82
CA GLY A 530 5.03 14.38 -20.25
C GLY A 530 6.12 15.31 -19.67
N ARG A 531 5.83 16.05 -18.61
CA ARG A 531 6.81 16.75 -17.76
C ARG A 531 6.89 16.07 -16.39
N VAL A 532 8.06 16.07 -15.79
CA VAL A 532 8.29 15.64 -14.41
C VAL A 532 9.03 16.75 -13.67
N ALA A 533 8.53 17.15 -12.50
CA ALA A 533 9.19 18.08 -11.60
C ALA A 533 9.79 17.30 -10.42
N VAL A 534 11.05 17.57 -10.08
CA VAL A 534 11.72 16.99 -8.91
C VAL A 534 12.19 18.14 -8.01
N LEU A 535 11.95 17.98 -6.71
CA LEU A 535 12.35 18.91 -5.65
C LEU A 535 13.61 18.39 -4.96
N ASP A 536 14.67 19.20 -4.94
CA ASP A 536 15.94 18.91 -4.27
C ASP A 536 16.12 19.82 -3.04
N ALA A 537 16.10 19.20 -1.85
CA ALA A 537 16.12 19.91 -0.57
C ALA A 537 17.51 20.44 -0.20
N SER A 538 18.59 19.73 -0.55
CA SER A 538 19.98 20.13 -0.21
C SER A 538 20.48 21.24 -1.12
N ARG A 539 20.11 21.20 -2.40
CA ARG A 539 20.42 22.21 -3.41
C ARG A 539 19.45 23.39 -3.40
N GLN A 540 18.30 23.25 -2.73
CA GLN A 540 17.22 24.25 -2.70
C GLN A 540 16.71 24.60 -4.12
N GLU A 541 16.66 23.61 -5.01
CA GLU A 541 16.25 23.77 -6.41
C GLU A 541 15.01 22.93 -6.76
N LEU A 542 14.33 23.33 -7.84
CA LEU A 542 13.36 22.52 -8.54
C LEU A 542 13.88 22.28 -9.95
N ARG A 543 13.95 21.02 -10.37
CA ARG A 543 14.43 20.60 -11.69
C ARG A 543 13.30 19.96 -12.49
N LEU A 544 13.10 20.42 -13.72
CA LEU A 544 12.17 19.82 -14.68
C LEU A 544 12.88 18.83 -15.59
N TYR A 545 12.20 17.73 -15.89
CA TYR A 545 12.55 16.73 -16.89
C TYR A 545 11.39 16.52 -17.88
N ASP A 546 11.68 15.97 -19.05
CA ASP A 546 10.68 15.43 -19.97
C ASP A 546 10.41 13.92 -19.75
N ALA A 547 9.43 13.38 -20.48
CA ALA A 547 9.06 11.96 -20.45
C ALA A 547 10.18 11.00 -20.93
N ALA A 548 11.28 11.51 -21.50
CA ALA A 548 12.46 10.72 -21.87
C ALA A 548 13.59 10.83 -20.82
N GLY A 549 13.39 11.60 -19.75
CA GLY A 549 14.37 11.81 -18.68
C GLY A 549 15.42 12.88 -18.99
N ALA A 550 15.25 13.67 -20.06
CA ALA A 550 16.14 14.79 -20.35
C ALA A 550 15.77 16.00 -19.47
N SER A 551 16.78 16.65 -18.87
CA SER A 551 16.56 17.87 -18.08
C SER A 551 16.13 19.03 -18.98
N LEU A 552 15.04 19.69 -18.62
CA LEU A 552 14.43 20.79 -19.38
C LEU A 552 14.83 22.17 -18.85
N ASP A 553 14.81 22.33 -17.52
CA ASP A 553 15.10 23.59 -16.81
C ASP A 553 15.39 23.29 -15.33
N ALA A 554 16.06 24.19 -14.62
CA ALA A 554 16.31 24.09 -13.19
C ALA A 554 16.44 25.48 -12.55
N TRP A 555 15.81 25.71 -11.39
CA TRP A 555 15.83 27.01 -10.71
C TRP A 555 15.84 26.89 -9.19
N PRO A 556 16.46 27.85 -8.46
CA PRO A 556 16.41 27.91 -7.01
C PRO A 556 15.01 28.31 -6.52
N LEU A 557 14.57 27.68 -5.42
CA LEU A 557 13.28 27.95 -4.77
C LEU A 557 13.22 29.35 -4.13
N SER A 558 14.38 29.92 -3.79
CA SER A 558 14.49 31.25 -3.19
C SER A 558 15.42 32.13 -4.02
N GLY A 559 14.85 33.20 -4.59
CA GLY A 559 15.63 34.25 -5.25
C GLY A 559 16.40 35.13 -4.26
N PRO A 560 17.31 36.01 -4.73
CA PRO A 560 18.12 36.85 -3.86
C PRO A 560 17.28 37.68 -2.87
N GLY A 561 17.46 37.44 -1.57
CA GLY A 561 16.76 38.13 -0.48
C GLY A 561 15.41 37.51 -0.07
N ALA A 562 14.94 36.43 -0.69
CA ALA A 562 13.82 35.63 -0.19
C ALA A 562 14.30 34.65 0.90
N PRO A 563 13.49 34.35 1.94
CA PRO A 563 13.86 33.37 2.95
C PRO A 563 13.90 31.95 2.35
N PRO A 564 14.96 31.16 2.61
CA PRO A 564 15.10 29.79 2.10
C PRO A 564 13.98 28.88 2.63
N ALA A 565 13.65 27.81 1.90
CA ALA A 565 12.44 27.01 2.12
C ALA A 565 12.78 25.64 2.70
N LEU A 566 12.03 25.16 3.71
CA LEU A 566 11.99 23.72 3.99
C LEU A 566 10.89 23.12 3.13
N ALA A 567 11.16 23.10 1.83
CA ALA A 567 10.30 22.49 0.84
C ALA A 567 10.32 20.97 1.06
N ILE A 568 9.16 20.41 1.39
CA ILE A 568 9.00 18.97 1.69
C ILE A 568 8.23 18.22 0.60
N ASP A 569 7.48 18.94 -0.23
CA ASP A 569 6.57 18.37 -1.22
C ASP A 569 6.22 19.37 -2.35
N LEU A 570 5.74 18.89 -3.50
CA LEU A 570 5.46 19.69 -4.71
C LEU A 570 4.23 19.19 -5.48
N ALA A 571 3.54 20.07 -6.22
CA ALA A 571 2.49 19.67 -7.16
C ALA A 571 2.55 20.44 -8.50
N LEU A 572 2.53 19.72 -9.63
CA LEU A 572 2.85 20.19 -10.98
C LEU A 572 1.58 20.47 -11.81
N GLY A 573 1.34 21.75 -12.07
CA GLY A 573 0.29 22.23 -12.98
C GLY A 573 0.77 22.37 -14.43
N ARG A 574 -0.16 22.64 -15.35
CA ARG A 574 0.14 22.81 -16.78
C ARG A 574 0.97 24.07 -17.11
N ASP A 575 0.95 25.07 -16.24
CA ASP A 575 1.61 26.37 -16.39
C ASP A 575 2.43 26.81 -15.16
N ARG A 576 2.43 26.00 -14.08
CA ARG A 576 2.95 26.36 -12.76
C ARG A 576 3.37 25.16 -11.93
N VAL A 577 4.13 25.37 -10.86
CA VAL A 577 4.39 24.38 -9.81
C VAL A 577 4.10 24.98 -8.43
N TYR A 578 3.45 24.21 -7.56
CA TYR A 578 3.23 24.51 -6.15
C TYR A 578 4.26 23.77 -5.28
N VAL A 579 4.64 24.35 -4.15
CA VAL A 579 5.63 23.79 -3.21
C VAL A 579 5.15 23.99 -1.77
N ALA A 580 5.16 22.92 -0.98
CA ALA A 580 4.84 22.95 0.45
C ALA A 580 6.09 23.27 1.27
N ASP A 581 6.10 24.41 1.96
CA ASP A 581 7.22 24.91 2.77
C ASP A 581 6.91 24.82 4.27
N ALA A 582 7.45 23.77 4.91
CA ALA A 582 7.30 23.51 6.33
C ALA A 582 8.07 24.50 7.23
N ALA A 583 9.04 25.26 6.70
CA ALA A 583 9.73 26.31 7.46
C ALA A 583 8.95 27.62 7.48
N GLY A 584 8.13 27.88 6.45
CA GLY A 584 7.18 28.99 6.46
C GLY A 584 5.82 28.67 7.08
N ALA A 585 5.53 27.38 7.32
CA ALA A 585 4.16 26.86 7.44
C ALA A 585 3.26 27.38 6.30
N SER A 586 3.77 27.28 5.06
CA SER A 586 3.29 28.06 3.92
C SER A 586 3.32 27.29 2.60
N LEU A 587 2.66 27.86 1.59
CA LEU A 587 2.59 27.33 0.24
C LEU A 587 3.17 28.36 -0.72
N ARG A 588 4.15 27.96 -1.53
CA ARG A 588 4.78 28.79 -2.56
C ARG A 588 4.30 28.31 -3.94
N ALA A 589 4.26 29.20 -4.93
CA ALA A 589 3.92 28.84 -6.30
C ALA A 589 4.78 29.60 -7.33
N TYR A 590 5.13 28.94 -8.42
CA TYR A 590 6.06 29.43 -9.45
C TYR A 590 5.51 29.13 -10.85
N ASP A 591 5.85 29.93 -11.86
CA ASP A 591 5.67 29.51 -13.26
C ASP A 591 6.69 28.41 -13.66
N LEU A 592 6.50 27.77 -14.82
CA LEU A 592 7.45 26.77 -15.35
C LEU A 592 8.80 27.36 -15.82
N ARG A 593 9.21 28.52 -15.29
CA ARG A 593 10.52 29.18 -15.46
C ARG A 593 11.03 29.74 -14.12
N GLY A 594 10.52 29.23 -13.00
CA GLY A 594 10.96 29.58 -11.64
C GLY A 594 10.55 30.96 -11.14
N ARG A 595 9.60 31.65 -11.79
CA ARG A 595 9.15 32.98 -11.34
C ARG A 595 8.03 32.86 -10.30
N PRO A 596 8.19 33.38 -9.07
CA PRO A 596 7.14 33.34 -8.06
C PRO A 596 5.83 33.99 -8.54
N LEU A 597 4.70 33.33 -8.31
CA LEU A 597 3.39 33.82 -8.71
C LEU A 597 2.82 34.84 -7.70
N PRO A 598 2.24 35.96 -8.16
CA PRO A 598 1.55 36.90 -7.29
C PRO A 598 0.43 36.23 -6.48
N GLY A 599 0.26 36.65 -5.22
CA GLY A 599 -0.68 36.03 -4.26
C GLY A 599 -0.10 34.84 -3.49
N TRP A 600 0.87 34.12 -4.06
CA TRP A 600 1.57 33.00 -3.42
C TRP A 600 2.97 33.36 -2.89
N ALA A 601 3.39 34.62 -3.06
CA ALA A 601 4.65 35.15 -2.56
C ALA A 601 4.47 35.84 -1.20
N ALA A 602 4.82 35.15 -0.11
CA ALA A 602 5.02 35.69 1.24
C ALA A 602 3.81 36.39 1.93
N ALA A 603 2.58 36.02 1.57
CA ALA A 603 1.44 36.17 2.47
C ALA A 603 1.48 35.08 3.57
N PRO A 604 0.89 35.30 4.77
CA PRO A 604 0.65 34.20 5.69
C PRO A 604 -0.28 33.16 5.03
N SER A 605 -0.03 31.87 5.28
CA SER A 605 -0.78 30.78 4.66
C SER A 605 -2.29 30.90 4.92
N PRO A 606 -3.17 30.71 3.91
CA PRO A 606 -4.63 30.68 4.10
C PRO A 606 -5.12 29.42 4.82
N ILE A 607 -4.20 28.62 5.38
CA ILE A 607 -4.42 27.41 6.15
C ILE A 607 -3.74 27.61 7.52
N PRO A 608 -4.46 27.48 8.65
CA PRO A 608 -3.93 27.68 10.00
C PRO A 608 -3.15 26.46 10.53
N ASP A 609 -2.53 25.68 9.64
CA ASP A 609 -1.83 24.43 9.91
C ASP A 609 -0.60 24.33 8.99
N THR A 610 0.42 23.58 9.41
CA THR A 610 1.62 23.33 8.60
C THR A 610 1.30 22.26 7.55
N PRO A 611 1.59 22.48 6.26
CA PRO A 611 1.37 21.45 5.25
C PRO A 611 2.26 20.22 5.52
N ALA A 612 1.70 19.05 5.23
CA ALA A 612 2.36 17.75 5.29
C ALA A 612 2.55 17.14 3.89
N ALA A 613 1.55 17.33 3.01
CA ALA A 613 1.58 16.96 1.59
C ALA A 613 0.57 17.80 0.78
N ILE A 614 0.71 17.86 -0.56
CA ILE A 614 -0.10 18.63 -1.50
C ILE A 614 -0.35 17.91 -2.83
N ALA A 615 -1.51 18.13 -3.43
CA ALA A 615 -1.84 17.58 -4.76
C ALA A 615 -2.75 18.52 -5.58
N LEU A 616 -2.74 18.37 -6.91
CA LEU A 616 -3.61 19.15 -7.80
C LEU A 616 -4.82 18.38 -8.31
N GLY A 617 -6.00 18.98 -8.12
CA GLY A 617 -7.24 18.50 -8.73
C GLY A 617 -7.27 18.64 -10.27
N PRO A 618 -8.29 18.06 -10.91
CA PRO A 618 -8.43 18.10 -12.38
C PRO A 618 -8.68 19.50 -12.94
N GLN A 619 -9.11 20.47 -12.13
CA GLN A 619 -9.34 21.87 -12.53
C GLN A 619 -8.18 22.80 -12.13
N GLY A 620 -7.12 22.25 -11.52
CA GLY A 620 -5.95 23.02 -11.04
C GLY A 620 -6.13 23.63 -9.65
N GLU A 621 -7.17 23.23 -8.90
CA GLU A 621 -7.25 23.53 -7.47
C GLU A 621 -6.16 22.79 -6.67
N LEU A 622 -5.65 23.41 -5.61
CA LEU A 622 -4.61 22.83 -4.76
C LEU A 622 -5.22 22.21 -3.51
N PHE A 623 -5.07 20.90 -3.35
CA PHE A 623 -5.41 20.15 -2.15
C PHE A 623 -4.19 20.07 -1.23
N VAL A 624 -4.43 20.13 0.08
CA VAL A 624 -3.37 20.21 1.10
C VAL A 624 -3.75 19.34 2.29
N LEU A 625 -2.88 18.40 2.65
CA LEU A 625 -2.93 17.65 3.90
C LEU A 625 -2.22 18.49 4.98
N GLY A 626 -2.91 18.81 6.06
CA GLY A 626 -2.36 19.47 7.25
C GLY A 626 -1.88 18.45 8.30
N ARG A 627 -0.98 18.87 9.20
CA ARG A 627 -0.45 18.02 10.28
C ARG A 627 -1.43 17.82 11.44
N GLY A 628 -2.46 18.66 11.56
CA GLY A 628 -3.46 18.60 12.63
C GLY A 628 -4.63 17.64 12.42
N GLY A 629 -4.56 16.74 11.42
CA GLY A 629 -5.69 15.85 11.06
C GLY A 629 -6.79 16.54 10.24
N TRP A 630 -6.42 17.58 9.49
CA TRP A 630 -7.30 18.34 8.61
C TRP A 630 -6.78 18.33 7.18
N ALA A 631 -7.70 18.43 6.22
CA ALA A 631 -7.35 18.61 4.82
C ALA A 631 -8.16 19.76 4.19
N TRP A 632 -7.55 20.39 3.20
CA TRP A 632 -7.93 21.70 2.68
C TRP A 632 -7.89 21.71 1.15
N ARG A 633 -8.67 22.60 0.52
CA ARG A 633 -8.66 22.84 -0.94
C ARG A 633 -8.66 24.34 -1.20
N LEU A 634 -7.71 24.82 -1.97
CA LEU A 634 -7.56 26.20 -2.41
C LEU A 634 -7.86 26.33 -3.92
N SER A 635 -8.38 27.47 -4.35
CA SER A 635 -8.44 27.84 -5.77
C SER A 635 -7.03 28.05 -6.35
N PRO A 636 -6.84 28.08 -7.68
CA PRO A 636 -5.54 28.36 -8.31
C PRO A 636 -4.92 29.70 -7.88
N GLU A 637 -5.74 30.64 -7.40
CA GLU A 637 -5.39 31.97 -6.88
C GLU A 637 -5.14 31.99 -5.36
N GLY A 638 -5.13 30.82 -4.69
CA GLY A 638 -4.80 30.69 -3.26
C GLY A 638 -5.97 30.95 -2.31
N ARG A 639 -7.21 30.98 -2.80
CA ARG A 639 -8.40 31.26 -1.97
C ARG A 639 -8.99 29.98 -1.42
N LEU A 640 -9.28 29.92 -0.11
CA LEU A 640 -9.90 28.73 0.49
C LEU A 640 -11.26 28.40 -0.15
N ALA A 641 -11.42 27.14 -0.56
CA ALA A 641 -12.57 26.62 -1.31
C ALA A 641 -13.21 25.37 -0.69
N ALA A 642 -12.48 24.58 0.10
CA ALA A 642 -13.03 23.53 0.97
C ALA A 642 -12.10 23.23 2.16
N PHE A 643 -12.66 22.73 3.26
CA PHE A 643 -11.89 22.09 4.33
C PHE A 643 -12.73 21.02 5.05
N TRP A 644 -12.08 19.99 5.57
CA TRP A 644 -12.71 18.88 6.28
C TRP A 644 -11.75 18.21 7.26
N ARG A 645 -12.32 17.54 8.27
CA ARG A 645 -11.60 16.75 9.28
C ARG A 645 -11.33 15.35 8.71
N LEU A 646 -10.16 14.80 8.99
CA LEU A 646 -9.82 13.40 8.68
C LEU A 646 -10.25 12.48 9.84
N PRO A 647 -10.47 11.17 9.61
CA PRO A 647 -10.79 10.22 10.69
C PRO A 647 -9.68 10.05 11.74
N GLY A 648 -8.47 10.55 11.48
CA GLY A 648 -7.34 10.61 12.41
C GLY A 648 -6.25 11.55 11.89
N ASP A 649 -5.32 11.93 12.76
CA ASP A 649 -4.15 12.77 12.45
C ASP A 649 -3.04 12.01 11.71
N TRP A 650 -3.07 10.67 11.74
CA TRP A 650 -2.12 9.76 11.10
C TRP A 650 -2.22 9.67 9.55
N GLY A 651 -2.76 10.71 8.91
CA GLY A 651 -2.69 10.91 7.46
C GLY A 651 -1.23 11.07 7.01
N ARG A 652 -0.87 10.42 5.90
CA ARG A 652 0.51 10.31 5.43
C ARG A 652 0.80 11.08 4.16
N ASP A 653 -0.16 11.10 3.23
CA ASP A 653 -0.08 11.75 1.93
C ASP A 653 -1.49 11.90 1.29
N ILE A 654 -1.66 12.74 0.27
CA ILE A 654 -2.93 13.11 -0.36
C ILE A 654 -2.82 13.16 -1.90
N ALA A 655 -3.81 12.59 -2.60
CA ALA A 655 -3.94 12.67 -4.06
C ALA A 655 -5.39 12.90 -4.50
N VAL A 656 -5.58 13.29 -5.77
CA VAL A 656 -6.92 13.63 -6.31
C VAL A 656 -7.12 12.98 -7.68
N GLY A 657 -8.24 12.27 -7.83
CA GLY A 657 -8.60 11.61 -9.08
C GLY A 657 -9.13 12.55 -10.16
N ASP A 658 -9.14 12.07 -11.41
CA ASP A 658 -9.76 12.75 -12.56
C ASP A 658 -11.28 12.96 -12.38
N ASP A 659 -11.91 12.16 -11.51
CA ASP A 659 -13.31 12.25 -11.09
C ASP A 659 -13.55 13.23 -9.93
N GLY A 660 -12.48 13.78 -9.34
CA GLY A 660 -12.53 14.69 -8.20
C GLY A 660 -12.64 14.00 -6.82
N ARG A 661 -12.52 12.68 -6.74
CA ARG A 661 -12.36 11.96 -5.46
C ARG A 661 -10.99 12.27 -4.87
N VAL A 662 -10.92 12.43 -3.55
CA VAL A 662 -9.66 12.68 -2.83
C VAL A 662 -9.25 11.40 -2.11
N TYR A 663 -8.01 10.97 -2.30
CA TYR A 663 -7.43 9.79 -1.68
C TYR A 663 -6.39 10.22 -0.64
N VAL A 664 -6.50 9.73 0.59
CA VAL A 664 -5.52 10.00 1.66
C VAL A 664 -4.92 8.67 2.13
N ALA A 665 -3.63 8.49 1.88
CA ALA A 665 -2.85 7.39 2.46
C ALA A 665 -2.72 7.60 3.97
N TYR A 666 -2.84 6.55 4.78
CA TYR A 666 -2.78 6.70 6.23
C TYR A 666 -2.21 5.48 6.96
N ALA A 667 -1.53 5.69 8.09
CA ALA A 667 -0.98 4.60 8.92
C ALA A 667 -0.83 5.00 10.40
N ARG A 668 -1.70 4.49 11.28
CA ARG A 668 -1.56 4.58 12.74
C ARG A 668 -0.50 3.60 13.23
N ARG A 669 0.35 4.05 14.16
CA ARG A 669 1.44 3.28 14.73
C ARG A 669 1.44 3.37 16.25
N ASP A 670 1.74 2.26 16.91
CA ASP A 670 1.95 2.19 18.35
C ASP A 670 3.43 1.83 18.62
N ARG A 671 4.12 2.51 19.56
CA ARG A 671 5.53 2.20 19.93
C ARG A 671 5.58 1.02 20.90
N ILE A 672 6.53 0.11 20.72
CA ILE A 672 6.69 -1.09 21.57
C ILE A 672 8.09 -1.23 22.21
N SER A 673 9.13 -0.56 21.72
CA SER A 673 10.52 -0.70 22.23
C SER A 673 10.87 0.13 23.47
N ASP A 674 11.92 -0.29 24.19
CA ASP A 674 12.72 0.55 25.11
C ASP A 674 13.44 1.65 24.31
N SER A 675 13.65 2.83 24.91
CA SER A 675 14.41 3.95 24.32
C SER A 675 15.90 3.69 24.10
N HIS A 676 16.47 2.67 24.76
CA HIS A 676 17.88 2.27 24.65
C HIS A 676 18.14 1.21 23.56
N GLU A 677 17.09 0.67 22.97
CA GLU A 677 17.16 -0.25 21.84
C GLU A 677 16.61 0.45 20.58
N ARG A 678 16.82 -0.14 19.39
CA ARG A 678 16.35 0.46 18.14
C ARG A 678 14.84 0.66 18.21
N SER A 679 14.36 1.83 17.80
CA SER A 679 12.92 2.15 17.82
C SER A 679 12.12 1.11 17.01
N VAL A 680 11.10 0.52 17.64
CA VAL A 680 10.18 -0.44 17.02
C VAL A 680 8.74 0.07 17.14
N GLU A 681 8.11 0.27 15.99
CA GLU A 681 6.70 0.68 15.86
C GLU A 681 5.88 -0.48 15.27
N ARG A 682 4.67 -0.71 15.77
CA ARG A 682 3.68 -1.64 15.19
C ARG A 682 2.62 -0.83 14.44
N VAL A 683 2.35 -1.15 13.17
CA VAL A 683 1.24 -0.55 12.41
C VAL A 683 -0.05 -1.25 12.81
N VAL A 684 -0.96 -0.50 13.43
CA VAL A 684 -2.20 -1.03 14.02
C VAL A 684 -3.46 -0.60 13.27
N ALA A 685 -3.34 0.34 12.33
CA ALA A 685 -4.35 0.61 11.31
C ALA A 685 -3.67 1.25 10.10
N SER A 686 -3.96 0.79 8.88
CA SER A 686 -3.44 1.37 7.64
C SER A 686 -4.39 1.11 6.47
N GLY A 687 -4.43 2.05 5.54
CA GLY A 687 -5.41 2.06 4.45
C GLY A 687 -5.28 3.25 3.52
N ILE A 688 -6.28 3.41 2.65
CA ILE A 688 -6.53 4.63 1.88
C ILE A 688 -7.95 5.10 2.21
N TRP A 689 -8.08 6.30 2.80
CA TRP A 689 -9.37 6.96 2.95
C TRP A 689 -9.75 7.62 1.62
N VAL A 690 -11.02 7.50 1.21
CA VAL A 690 -11.54 8.13 -0.01
C VAL A 690 -12.64 9.12 0.35
N PHE A 691 -12.51 10.37 -0.11
CA PHE A 691 -13.47 11.44 0.16
C PHE A 691 -14.12 11.97 -1.12
N GLU A 692 -15.38 12.40 -0.99
CA GLU A 692 -16.20 12.98 -2.06
C GLU A 692 -16.71 14.37 -1.69
N ALA A 693 -16.78 15.27 -2.68
CA ALA A 693 -17.24 16.64 -2.48
C ALA A 693 -18.77 16.71 -2.30
N GLU A 694 -19.23 17.35 -1.22
CA GLU A 694 -20.63 17.66 -0.98
C GLU A 694 -20.92 19.17 -1.10
N PRO A 695 -22.09 19.58 -1.63
CA PRO A 695 -22.45 20.99 -1.74
C PRO A 695 -22.79 21.58 -0.36
N SER A 696 -21.99 22.54 0.12
CA SER A 696 -22.26 23.32 1.33
C SER A 696 -22.43 24.82 1.05
N LEU A 697 -22.91 25.55 2.06
CA LEU A 697 -23.11 27.00 2.00
C LEU A 697 -21.77 27.76 2.01
N SER A 698 -21.81 29.05 1.67
CA SER A 698 -20.64 29.92 1.73
C SER A 698 -20.20 30.18 3.17
N HIS A 699 -18.91 30.01 3.44
CA HIS A 699 -18.27 30.41 4.71
C HIS A 699 -17.24 31.50 4.43
N PRO A 700 -17.00 32.44 5.37
CA PRO A 700 -15.70 33.13 5.38
C PRO A 700 -14.59 32.08 5.62
N ALA A 701 -13.40 32.34 5.08
CA ALA A 701 -12.23 31.58 5.50
C ALA A 701 -11.83 32.01 6.93
N PRO A 702 -11.31 31.10 7.78
CA PRO A 702 -10.66 31.49 9.02
C PRO A 702 -9.36 32.25 8.70
N GLU A 703 -9.02 33.27 9.49
CA GLU A 703 -7.73 33.94 9.34
C GLU A 703 -6.61 33.10 10.03
N PRO A 704 -5.33 33.31 9.67
CA PRO A 704 -4.24 32.47 10.19
C PRO A 704 -4.03 32.67 11.70
N GLY A 705 -4.47 31.70 12.49
CA GLY A 705 -4.48 31.79 13.96
C GLY A 705 -5.85 32.09 14.57
N ASP A 706 -6.95 31.97 13.82
CA ASP A 706 -8.31 31.73 14.34
C ASP A 706 -8.54 30.24 14.65
N CYS A 707 -9.58 29.92 15.42
CA CYS A 707 -10.11 28.57 15.52
C CYS A 707 -10.85 28.15 14.23
N VAL A 708 -10.66 26.90 13.81
CA VAL A 708 -11.31 26.29 12.65
C VAL A 708 -12.59 25.58 13.12
N MET A 709 -13.72 25.89 12.50
CA MET A 709 -15.03 25.35 12.91
C MET A 709 -15.80 24.75 11.72
N LEU A 710 -15.97 23.44 11.73
CA LEU A 710 -17.02 22.75 10.98
C LEU A 710 -18.33 22.85 11.73
N ARG A 711 -19.42 22.96 10.98
CA ARG A 711 -20.75 22.70 11.50
C ARG A 711 -21.67 22.24 10.38
N ASP A 712 -22.50 21.27 10.70
CA ASP A 712 -23.36 20.58 9.76
C ASP A 712 -24.77 20.47 10.35
N LYS A 713 -25.77 20.33 9.48
CA LYS A 713 -27.14 20.04 9.87
C LYS A 713 -27.78 19.15 8.82
N ARG A 714 -28.29 17.99 9.26
CA ARG A 714 -28.92 16.95 8.42
C ARG A 714 -30.34 16.68 8.91
N ALA A 715 -31.16 16.06 8.04
CA ALA A 715 -32.47 15.55 8.39
C ALA A 715 -32.69 14.19 7.73
N ALA A 716 -33.19 13.21 8.50
CA ALA A 716 -33.36 11.82 8.08
C ALA A 716 -34.68 11.22 8.61
N PRO A 717 -35.50 10.57 7.76
CA PRO A 717 -35.35 10.42 6.31
C PRO A 717 -35.61 11.72 5.54
N ARG A 718 -34.99 11.90 4.37
CA ARG A 718 -35.22 13.06 3.47
C ARG A 718 -36.58 13.02 2.75
N SER A 719 -37.35 11.94 2.88
CA SER A 719 -38.71 11.82 2.36
C SER A 719 -39.55 10.97 3.30
N LEU A 720 -40.78 11.40 3.58
CA LEU A 720 -41.68 10.81 4.57
C LEU A 720 -43.15 11.12 4.24
N LEU A 721 -44.10 10.44 4.89
CA LEU A 721 -45.52 10.74 4.74
C LEU A 721 -45.93 11.88 5.67
N LEU A 722 -47.03 12.55 5.36
CA LEU A 722 -47.66 13.49 6.30
C LEU A 722 -48.06 12.76 7.59
N GLY A 723 -47.64 13.31 8.75
CA GLY A 723 -47.83 12.73 10.08
C GLY A 723 -46.73 11.77 10.55
N ASP A 724 -45.78 11.39 9.69
CA ASP A 724 -44.57 10.66 10.11
C ASP A 724 -43.58 11.65 10.79
N GLN A 725 -42.56 11.13 11.49
CA GLN A 725 -41.51 11.96 12.09
C GLN A 725 -40.21 11.95 11.29
N VAL A 726 -39.50 13.08 11.28
CA VAL A 726 -38.12 13.21 10.80
C VAL A 726 -37.21 13.58 11.96
N GLU A 727 -36.05 12.92 12.04
CA GLU A 727 -34.97 13.33 12.95
C GLU A 727 -34.09 14.38 12.27
N VAL A 728 -33.73 15.40 13.04
CA VAL A 728 -32.87 16.50 12.64
C VAL A 728 -31.64 16.48 13.53
N GLN A 729 -30.46 16.46 12.93
CA GLN A 729 -29.17 16.36 13.60
C GLN A 729 -28.34 17.60 13.28
N LEU A 730 -27.76 18.23 14.29
CA LEU A 730 -26.76 19.29 14.18
C LEU A 730 -25.43 18.76 14.70
N GLU A 731 -24.34 19.19 14.09
CA GLU A 731 -22.98 18.83 14.50
C GLU A 731 -22.12 20.08 14.49
N VAL A 732 -21.27 20.29 15.50
CA VAL A 732 -20.22 21.32 15.51
C VAL A 732 -18.91 20.67 15.96
N GLY A 733 -17.87 20.83 15.17
CA GLY A 733 -16.54 20.26 15.44
C GLY A 733 -15.45 21.21 14.95
N GLY A 734 -14.20 21.03 15.37
CA GLY A 734 -13.18 22.02 15.05
C GLY A 734 -11.86 21.82 15.75
N VAL A 735 -10.98 22.80 15.61
CA VAL A 735 -9.69 22.86 16.32
C VAL A 735 -9.30 24.32 16.53
N CYS A 736 -8.77 24.63 17.71
CA CYS A 736 -8.10 25.90 17.98
C CYS A 736 -6.57 25.71 17.94
N PRO A 737 -5.80 26.64 17.36
CA PRO A 737 -4.34 26.64 17.46
C PRO A 737 -3.86 26.58 18.92
N GLY A 738 -2.92 25.68 19.22
CA GLY A 738 -2.32 25.57 20.55
C GLY A 738 -1.20 26.59 20.80
N GLU A 739 -0.77 26.68 22.06
CA GLU A 739 0.34 27.53 22.50
C GLU A 739 1.70 26.82 22.37
N HIS A 740 2.76 27.59 22.17
CA HIS A 740 4.15 27.14 22.26
C HIS A 740 4.96 28.11 23.13
N SER A 741 5.84 27.58 23.97
CA SER A 741 6.89 28.38 24.64
C SER A 741 8.02 28.70 23.67
N ALA A 742 8.56 29.92 23.75
CA ALA A 742 9.72 30.31 22.97
C ALA A 742 10.95 29.45 23.33
N SER A 743 11.64 28.94 22.31
CA SER A 743 12.72 27.96 22.46
C SER A 743 13.95 28.34 21.66
N ASP A 744 15.12 28.25 22.29
CA ASP A 744 16.42 28.20 21.64
C ASP A 744 16.84 26.74 21.50
N LEU A 745 17.02 26.27 20.27
CA LEU A 745 17.43 24.91 19.94
C LEU A 745 18.76 24.92 19.16
N VAL A 746 19.76 24.20 19.68
CA VAL A 746 20.98 23.88 18.93
C VAL A 746 20.97 22.41 18.57
N LEU A 747 21.25 22.12 17.29
CA LEU A 747 21.63 20.78 16.84
C LEU A 747 23.16 20.65 16.97
N LEU A 748 23.62 19.61 17.65
CA LEU A 748 25.03 19.24 17.74
C LEU A 748 25.23 17.93 16.98
N VAL A 749 25.99 17.96 15.88
CA VAL A 749 26.07 16.85 14.94
C VAL A 749 27.47 16.25 14.93
N ASP A 750 27.52 14.97 15.24
CA ASP A 750 28.68 14.13 15.09
C ASP A 750 29.07 14.04 13.61
N ARG A 751 30.32 14.34 13.33
CA ARG A 751 30.93 14.25 12.01
C ARG A 751 32.25 13.48 12.07
N SER A 752 32.41 12.60 13.06
CA SER A 752 33.52 11.66 13.21
C SER A 752 33.64 10.70 12.01
N ARG A 753 34.74 9.93 11.94
CA ARG A 753 34.92 8.90 10.90
C ARG A 753 33.89 7.77 10.98
N SER A 754 33.48 7.34 12.17
CA SER A 754 32.55 6.21 12.36
C SER A 754 31.15 6.51 11.83
N MET A 755 30.73 7.78 11.84
CA MET A 755 29.49 8.25 11.19
C MET A 755 29.42 8.00 9.66
N SER A 756 30.54 7.63 9.01
CA SER A 756 30.55 7.14 7.61
C SER A 756 30.07 5.70 7.43
N TRP A 757 30.00 4.92 8.51
CA TRP A 757 29.62 3.50 8.47
C TRP A 757 28.10 3.34 8.48
N ASP A 758 27.62 2.29 7.79
CA ASP A 758 26.21 1.91 7.70
C ASP A 758 25.22 3.05 7.34
N SER A 759 25.68 4.13 6.66
CA SER A 759 24.92 5.38 6.44
C SER A 759 24.40 6.06 7.72
N ALA A 760 25.17 6.05 8.82
CA ALA A 760 24.79 6.69 10.07
C ALA A 760 24.59 8.22 9.94
N LEU A 761 25.51 8.93 9.27
CA LEU A 761 25.37 10.37 9.00
C LEU A 761 24.13 10.68 8.15
N ASP A 762 23.78 9.81 7.20
CA ASP A 762 22.61 10.01 6.34
C ASP A 762 21.29 9.79 7.11
N ARG A 763 21.24 8.79 8.01
CA ARG A 763 20.13 8.66 8.96
C ARG A 763 20.02 9.88 9.87
N ALA A 764 21.16 10.42 10.34
CA ALA A 764 21.19 11.61 11.18
C ALA A 764 20.68 12.86 10.45
N ARG A 765 21.06 13.06 9.18
CA ARG A 765 20.51 14.12 8.31
C ARG A 765 19.00 13.98 8.14
N ALA A 766 18.51 12.77 7.81
CA ALA A 766 17.09 12.51 7.61
C ALA A 766 16.26 12.78 8.88
N GLY A 767 16.66 12.24 10.04
CA GLY A 767 15.98 12.50 11.31
C GLY A 767 16.04 13.97 11.75
N ALA A 768 17.12 14.69 11.42
CA ALA A 768 17.20 16.14 11.62
C ALA A 768 16.22 16.90 10.73
N ALA A 769 16.07 16.52 9.46
CA ALA A 769 15.10 17.11 8.54
C ALA A 769 13.65 16.87 9.02
N ASP A 770 13.32 15.64 9.45
CA ASP A 770 12.01 15.32 10.03
C ASP A 770 11.73 16.15 11.30
N LEU A 771 12.72 16.32 12.19
CA LEU A 771 12.59 17.14 13.38
C LEU A 771 12.35 18.62 13.04
N LEU A 772 13.12 19.16 12.08
CA LEU A 772 12.98 20.53 11.62
C LEU A 772 11.64 20.77 10.88
N ALA A 773 11.09 19.76 10.22
CA ALA A 773 9.77 19.81 9.61
C ALA A 773 8.62 19.63 10.61
N ALA A 774 8.87 19.08 11.81
CA ALA A 774 7.88 18.86 12.87
C ALA A 774 7.80 20.00 13.91
N LEU A 775 8.80 20.88 13.97
CA LEU A 775 8.81 22.05 14.87
C LEU A 775 7.99 23.21 14.29
N ASP A 776 7.19 23.90 15.09
CA ASP A 776 6.59 25.18 14.67
C ASP A 776 7.70 26.21 14.35
N PRO A 777 7.59 27.00 13.25
CA PRO A 777 8.63 27.93 12.81
C PRO A 777 8.69 29.26 13.58
N ARG A 778 7.68 29.58 14.38
CA ARG A 778 7.60 30.77 15.24
C ARG A 778 8.14 30.47 16.64
N ALA A 779 8.00 29.23 17.10
CA ALA A 779 8.38 28.78 18.44
C ALA A 779 9.90 28.61 18.66
N ALA A 780 10.65 28.18 17.64
CA ALA A 780 12.05 27.73 17.81
C ALA A 780 13.07 28.52 16.99
N ARG A 781 14.05 29.16 17.66
CA ARG A 781 15.30 29.66 17.05
C ARG A 781 16.32 28.53 16.94
N LEU A 782 17.06 28.48 15.83
CA LEU A 782 17.91 27.34 15.48
C LEU A 782 19.40 27.72 15.36
N GLY A 783 20.28 26.82 15.79
CA GLY A 783 21.73 26.87 15.54
C GLY A 783 22.28 25.47 15.25
N LEU A 784 23.46 25.41 14.62
CA LEU A 784 24.10 24.15 14.22
C LEU A 784 25.59 24.16 14.60
N VAL A 785 26.00 23.13 15.34
CA VAL A 785 27.38 22.86 15.74
C VAL A 785 27.75 21.45 15.26
N GLY A 786 28.96 21.27 14.74
CA GLY A 786 29.53 19.96 14.44
C GLY A 786 30.56 19.55 15.49
N PHE A 787 30.86 18.25 15.63
CA PHE A 787 32.04 17.79 16.35
C PHE A 787 32.73 16.60 15.69
N ASP A 788 34.07 16.65 15.71
CA ASP A 788 35.02 15.59 15.34
C ASP A 788 36.19 15.63 16.34
N ASP A 789 37.43 15.79 15.87
CA ASP A 789 38.61 16.15 16.66
C ASP A 789 38.39 17.44 17.50
N ALA A 790 37.45 18.31 17.11
CA ALA A 790 37.03 19.47 17.89
C ALA A 790 35.56 19.84 17.66
N GLY A 791 35.00 20.65 18.58
CA GLY A 791 33.73 21.34 18.31
C GLY A 791 33.90 22.46 17.28
N ALA A 792 33.05 22.51 16.27
CA ALA A 792 33.04 23.52 15.21
C ALA A 792 31.66 24.20 15.09
N LEU A 793 31.61 25.53 15.09
CA LEU A 793 30.36 26.28 14.88
C LEU A 793 30.07 26.33 13.38
N ILE A 794 28.95 25.73 12.96
CA ILE A 794 28.55 25.69 11.54
C ILE A 794 27.59 26.86 11.26
N LEU A 795 26.56 27.04 12.08
CA LEU A 795 25.62 28.18 11.99
C LEU A 795 25.24 28.69 13.39
N PRO A 796 25.25 30.02 13.64
CA PRO A 796 24.93 30.58 14.95
C PRO A 796 23.45 30.45 15.32
N LEU A 797 23.16 30.43 16.62
CA LEU A 797 21.78 30.37 17.13
C LEU A 797 20.96 31.61 16.74
N GLY A 798 19.88 31.37 15.98
CA GLY A 798 19.07 32.38 15.30
C GLY A 798 19.14 32.29 13.77
N SER A 799 19.82 31.29 13.20
CA SER A 799 19.90 31.09 11.74
C SER A 799 18.59 30.55 11.15
N PRO A 800 18.27 30.88 9.87
CA PRO A 800 17.09 30.35 9.18
C PRO A 800 17.06 28.82 9.11
N ARG A 801 15.87 28.22 9.27
CA ARG A 801 15.68 26.76 9.31
C ARG A 801 16.23 26.03 8.08
N ALA A 802 16.02 26.58 6.89
CA ALA A 802 16.49 25.95 5.67
C ALA A 802 18.01 26.10 5.45
N ASP A 803 18.67 27.10 6.05
CA ASP A 803 20.14 27.16 6.07
C ASP A 803 20.72 26.03 6.94
N ILE A 804 20.05 25.68 8.05
CA ILE A 804 20.41 24.52 8.89
C ILE A 804 20.35 23.23 8.07
N VAL A 805 19.28 23.01 7.29
CA VAL A 805 19.14 21.83 6.41
C VAL A 805 20.19 21.83 5.30
N ALA A 806 20.39 22.96 4.62
CA ALA A 806 21.39 23.10 3.57
C ALA A 806 22.83 22.99 4.09
N ALA A 807 23.07 23.17 5.40
CA ALA A 807 24.35 22.91 6.06
C ALA A 807 24.49 21.44 6.52
N LEU A 808 23.44 20.81 7.05
CA LEU A 808 23.42 19.39 7.42
C LEU A 808 23.78 18.47 6.24
N ALA A 809 23.25 18.76 5.05
CA ALA A 809 23.58 18.04 3.81
C ALA A 809 25.05 18.19 3.36
N ARG A 810 25.78 19.20 3.88
CA ARG A 810 27.20 19.47 3.56
C ARG A 810 28.21 18.95 4.60
N ILE A 811 27.74 18.48 5.76
CA ILE A 811 28.62 17.86 6.76
C ILE A 811 29.29 16.62 6.16
N GLN A 812 30.61 16.47 6.31
CA GLN A 812 31.36 15.29 5.86
C GLN A 812 32.03 14.59 7.06
N PRO A 813 32.10 13.24 7.07
CA PRO A 813 32.67 12.48 8.18
C PRO A 813 34.21 12.45 8.15
N GLY A 814 34.86 12.65 9.30
CA GLY A 814 36.31 12.66 9.48
C GLY A 814 36.71 12.89 10.94
N GLY A 815 37.98 12.67 11.29
CA GLY A 815 38.45 12.78 12.69
C GLY A 815 37.90 11.71 13.64
N ASP A 816 38.18 11.90 14.94
CA ASP A 816 37.66 11.12 16.07
C ASP A 816 36.38 11.79 16.64
N SER A 817 35.91 11.39 17.85
CA SER A 817 34.58 11.74 18.37
C SER A 817 34.62 12.53 19.70
N HIS A 818 35.15 13.76 19.69
CA HIS A 818 35.22 14.63 20.90
C HIS A 818 33.88 15.33 21.18
N LEU A 819 32.88 14.56 21.61
CA LEU A 819 31.55 15.03 21.98
C LEU A 819 31.61 16.09 23.10
N GLY A 820 32.46 15.96 24.10
CA GLY A 820 32.65 16.93 25.18
C GLY A 820 33.08 18.31 24.69
N ALA A 821 33.98 18.37 23.70
CA ALA A 821 34.36 19.60 23.01
C ALA A 821 33.17 20.21 22.22
N GLY A 822 32.36 19.37 21.55
CA GLY A 822 31.12 19.77 20.89
C GLY A 822 30.10 20.38 21.86
N LEU A 823 29.83 19.70 22.97
CA LEU A 823 28.93 20.14 24.06
C LEU A 823 29.40 21.48 24.66
N ALA A 824 30.70 21.63 24.89
CA ALA A 824 31.29 22.86 25.44
C ALA A 824 31.10 24.07 24.49
N LEU A 825 31.20 23.88 23.18
CA LEU A 825 30.95 24.92 22.18
C LEU A 825 29.45 25.20 21.99
N ALA A 826 28.60 24.16 21.95
CA ALA A 826 27.16 24.31 21.86
C ALA A 826 26.60 25.16 23.02
N ARG A 827 27.11 24.96 24.24
CA ARG A 827 26.79 25.78 25.42
C ARG A 827 27.00 27.28 25.20
N LEU A 828 28.01 27.69 24.42
CA LEU A 828 28.34 29.10 24.16
C LEU A 828 27.31 29.81 23.26
N GLN A 829 26.48 29.07 22.52
CA GLN A 829 25.36 29.66 21.77
C GLN A 829 24.25 30.19 22.69
N PHE A 830 24.04 29.53 23.84
CA PHE A 830 23.07 29.89 24.85
C PHE A 830 23.59 30.99 25.78
N ALA A 831 23.88 32.15 25.19
CA ALA A 831 24.18 33.38 25.93
C ALA A 831 23.07 33.67 26.98
N PRO A 832 23.37 34.40 28.07
CA PRO A 832 22.37 34.75 29.08
C PRO A 832 21.17 35.49 28.47
N ARG A 833 20.02 34.79 28.44
CA ARG A 833 18.75 35.25 27.88
C ARG A 833 17.66 35.18 28.95
N ASP A 834 16.53 35.81 28.63
CA ASP A 834 15.25 35.70 29.35
C ASP A 834 15.00 34.27 29.89
N PRO A 835 14.76 34.08 31.20
CA PRO A 835 14.46 32.77 31.77
C PRO A 835 13.16 32.14 31.28
N ALA A 836 12.27 32.88 30.61
CA ALA A 836 11.10 32.32 29.95
C ALA A 836 11.40 31.60 28.62
N VAL A 837 12.62 31.74 28.06
CA VAL A 837 13.03 31.05 26.84
C VAL A 837 13.66 29.70 27.18
N LEU A 838 13.04 28.62 26.69
CA LEU A 838 13.54 27.26 26.81
C LEU A 838 14.90 27.12 26.11
N ARG A 839 15.82 26.33 26.69
CA ARG A 839 17.15 26.08 26.13
C ARG A 839 17.32 24.59 25.87
N ARG A 840 17.47 24.22 24.61
CA ARG A 840 17.42 22.82 24.15
C ARG A 840 18.64 22.47 23.31
N LEU A 841 19.26 21.34 23.60
CA LEU A 841 20.38 20.78 22.85
C LEU A 841 20.03 19.38 22.38
N VAL A 842 19.96 19.17 21.06
CA VAL A 842 19.76 17.85 20.46
C VAL A 842 21.06 17.42 19.80
N VAL A 843 21.67 16.37 20.34
CA VAL A 843 22.90 15.76 19.81
C VAL A 843 22.52 14.64 18.84
N LEU A 844 23.16 14.58 17.67
CA LEU A 844 23.04 13.50 16.70
C LEU A 844 24.40 12.81 16.61
N SER A 845 24.50 11.52 16.92
CA SER A 845 25.77 10.75 16.97
C SER A 845 25.52 9.27 16.68
N ASP A 846 26.56 8.45 16.52
CA ASP A 846 26.45 6.98 16.53
C ASP A 846 26.55 6.37 17.94
N GLY A 847 26.87 7.19 18.95
CA GLY A 847 26.99 6.82 20.36
C GLY A 847 28.43 6.66 20.86
N GLU A 848 29.43 6.69 19.98
CA GLU A 848 30.85 6.63 20.35
C GLU A 848 31.38 8.02 20.74
N TYR A 849 32.25 8.09 21.76
CA TYR A 849 32.90 9.33 22.19
C TYR A 849 34.28 9.06 22.79
N THR A 850 35.24 9.95 22.53
CA THR A 850 36.66 9.75 22.90
C THR A 850 37.17 10.70 23.99
N ASP A 851 36.37 11.66 24.46
CA ASP A 851 36.74 12.63 25.50
C ASP A 851 35.86 12.59 26.78
N SER A 852 36.08 13.55 27.69
CA SER A 852 35.45 13.57 29.03
C SER A 852 34.19 14.43 29.06
N LEU A 853 33.02 13.79 29.09
CA LEU A 853 31.71 14.45 29.04
C LEU A 853 31.30 15.13 30.37
N ALA A 854 31.93 14.79 31.50
CA ALA A 854 31.43 15.14 32.83
C ALA A 854 31.36 16.66 33.09
N ALA A 855 32.44 17.40 32.81
CA ALA A 855 32.45 18.85 33.01
C ALA A 855 31.60 19.62 31.97
N PRO A 856 31.61 19.26 30.65
CA PRO A 856 30.68 19.84 29.68
C PRO A 856 29.20 19.64 30.03
N LEU A 857 28.80 18.42 30.45
CA LEU A 857 27.41 18.13 30.81
C LEU A 857 26.98 18.82 32.11
N GLN A 858 27.84 18.88 33.13
CA GLN A 858 27.56 19.66 34.33
C GLN A 858 27.35 21.14 33.99
N ALA A 859 28.22 21.72 33.16
CA ALA A 859 28.11 23.12 32.75
C ALA A 859 26.84 23.41 31.89
N LEU A 860 26.33 22.43 31.14
CA LEU A 860 25.04 22.51 30.44
C LEU A 860 23.87 22.49 31.44
N ALA A 861 23.89 21.57 32.41
CA ALA A 861 22.88 21.46 33.46
C ALA A 861 22.82 22.72 34.34
N ASP A 862 23.98 23.24 34.79
CA ASP A 862 24.11 24.49 35.54
C ASP A 862 23.59 25.72 34.76
N SER A 863 23.62 25.65 33.43
CA SER A 863 23.10 26.70 32.53
C SER A 863 21.60 26.56 32.21
N GLY A 864 20.94 25.52 32.74
CA GLY A 864 19.53 25.21 32.47
C GLY A 864 19.28 24.70 31.04
N ILE A 865 20.28 24.09 30.39
CA ILE A 865 20.18 23.63 29.00
C ILE A 865 19.78 22.14 28.98
N GLU A 866 18.57 21.87 28.52
CA GLU A 866 18.05 20.51 28.41
C GLU A 866 18.73 19.79 27.23
N THR A 867 19.51 18.75 27.54
CA THR A 867 20.23 17.95 26.54
C THR A 867 19.50 16.63 26.25
N THR A 868 19.37 16.30 24.97
CA THR A 868 18.85 15.03 24.44
C THR A 868 19.83 14.49 23.40
N VAL A 869 20.07 13.18 23.37
CA VAL A 869 20.98 12.52 22.44
C VAL A 869 20.22 11.53 21.57
N TRP A 870 20.39 11.63 20.26
CA TRP A 870 19.90 10.71 19.25
C TRP A 870 21.08 9.92 18.68
N ILE A 871 21.01 8.61 18.87
CA ILE A 871 22.01 7.63 18.48
C ILE A 871 21.58 6.95 17.18
N TYR A 872 22.40 6.96 16.15
CA TYR A 872 22.16 6.36 14.84
C TYR A 872 23.08 5.15 14.65
N PRO A 873 22.70 3.98 15.17
CA PRO A 873 23.63 2.89 15.47
C PRO A 873 24.30 2.30 14.23
N VAL A 874 25.63 2.28 14.27
CA VAL A 874 26.53 1.54 13.37
C VAL A 874 26.73 0.09 13.83
N SER A 875 27.50 -0.70 13.09
CA SER A 875 27.77 -2.12 13.39
C SER A 875 28.51 -2.37 14.73
N SER A 876 29.18 -1.36 15.29
CA SER A 876 29.83 -1.42 16.62
C SER A 876 28.92 -1.06 17.80
N PHE A 877 27.70 -0.57 17.54
CA PHE A 877 26.81 -0.07 18.60
C PHE A 877 26.34 -1.18 19.55
N ASP A 878 26.55 -0.96 20.85
CA ASP A 878 25.98 -1.76 21.93
C ASP A 878 24.99 -0.93 22.78
N PRO A 879 23.79 -1.44 23.13
CA PRO A 879 22.80 -0.71 23.94
C PRO A 879 23.29 -0.21 25.32
N SER A 880 24.40 -0.71 25.86
CA SER A 880 25.03 -0.13 27.05
C SER A 880 25.68 1.24 26.79
N MET A 881 26.04 1.58 25.56
CA MET A 881 26.49 2.94 25.19
C MET A 881 25.38 3.96 25.47
N ALA A 882 24.17 3.68 24.98
CA ALA A 882 22.98 4.50 25.21
C ALA A 882 22.66 4.62 26.71
N ARG A 883 22.65 3.49 27.44
CA ARG A 883 22.41 3.47 28.89
C ARG A 883 23.48 4.22 29.69
N ASN A 884 24.74 4.18 29.25
CA ASN A 884 25.83 4.92 29.87
C ASN A 884 25.71 6.43 29.63
N LEU A 885 25.38 6.86 28.41
CA LEU A 885 25.13 8.26 28.10
C LEU A 885 23.96 8.81 28.92
N GLU A 886 22.83 8.11 28.98
CA GLU A 886 21.66 8.53 29.80
C GLU A 886 22.03 8.63 31.30
N ARG A 887 22.79 7.66 31.82
CA ARG A 887 23.30 7.66 33.19
C ARG A 887 24.27 8.82 33.48
N ILE A 888 25.07 9.26 32.50
CA ILE A 888 26.01 10.39 32.65
C ILE A 888 25.27 11.74 32.52
N ILE A 889 24.24 11.82 31.67
CA ILE A 889 23.34 12.99 31.57
C ILE A 889 22.46 13.10 32.84
N GLY A 890 22.20 11.98 33.52
CA GLY A 890 21.48 11.94 34.80
C GLY A 890 19.97 12.15 34.68
N ARG A 891 19.40 12.00 33.46
CA ARG A 891 18.00 12.31 33.16
C ARG A 891 17.34 11.18 32.36
N PRO A 892 16.37 10.45 32.93
CA PRO A 892 15.65 9.39 32.23
C PRO A 892 14.97 9.89 30.95
N GLY A 893 15.05 9.12 29.88
CA GLY A 893 14.51 9.45 28.57
C GLY A 893 15.22 10.60 27.85
N SER A 894 16.48 10.86 28.18
CA SER A 894 17.35 11.82 27.48
C SER A 894 18.06 11.22 26.27
N VAL A 895 18.21 9.90 26.19
CA VAL A 895 18.81 9.21 25.03
C VAL A 895 17.74 8.47 24.21
N ARG A 896 17.89 8.43 22.89
CA ARG A 896 17.07 7.64 21.95
C ARG A 896 17.95 6.98 20.89
N VAL A 897 17.63 5.74 20.52
CA VAL A 897 18.35 4.99 19.48
C VAL A 897 17.46 4.85 18.25
N ALA A 898 17.87 5.47 17.13
CA ALA A 898 17.15 5.56 15.87
C ALA A 898 15.66 5.94 16.04
N PRO A 899 15.34 7.12 16.61
CA PRO A 899 13.96 7.49 16.96
C PRO A 899 13.04 7.49 15.74
N GLY A 900 11.93 6.77 15.83
CA GLY A 900 10.92 6.71 14.77
C GLY A 900 10.16 8.04 14.60
N PRO A 901 9.45 8.26 13.47
CA PRO A 901 8.73 9.52 13.20
C PRO A 901 7.74 9.93 14.30
N THR A 902 7.16 8.95 15.02
CA THR A 902 6.30 9.21 16.18
C THR A 902 7.08 9.87 17.32
N GLU A 903 8.29 9.37 17.63
CA GLU A 903 9.17 9.92 18.67
C GLU A 903 9.77 11.28 18.27
N VAL A 904 10.00 11.51 16.98
CA VAL A 904 10.39 12.81 16.42
C VAL A 904 9.29 13.85 16.68
N ALA A 905 8.02 13.52 16.42
CA ALA A 905 6.88 14.40 16.68
C ALA A 905 6.61 14.59 18.19
N GLU A 906 6.82 13.57 19.03
CA GLU A 906 6.83 13.70 20.50
C GLU A 906 7.95 14.62 20.99
N LEU A 907 9.14 14.58 20.40
CA LEU A 907 10.23 15.47 20.78
C LEU A 907 9.97 16.91 20.30
N ALA A 908 9.53 17.13 19.07
CA ALA A 908 9.24 18.47 18.55
C ALA A 908 8.27 19.25 19.45
N ARG A 909 7.19 18.59 19.91
CA ARG A 909 6.25 19.15 20.90
C ARG A 909 6.95 19.51 22.22
N ARG A 910 7.76 18.61 22.80
CA ARG A 910 8.49 18.85 24.07
C ARG A 910 9.58 19.94 23.98
N LEU A 911 10.24 20.07 22.83
CA LEU A 911 11.27 21.09 22.61
C LEU A 911 10.70 22.51 22.67
N THR A 912 9.45 22.68 22.25
CA THR A 912 8.70 23.95 22.26
C THR A 912 7.69 24.08 23.41
N ASP A 913 7.59 23.08 24.30
CA ASP A 913 6.52 22.97 25.30
C ASP A 913 5.12 23.26 24.70
N TYR A 914 4.79 22.54 23.63
CA TYR A 914 3.51 22.69 22.94
C TYR A 914 2.34 22.24 23.82
N ARG A 915 1.32 23.10 23.91
CA ARG A 915 0.08 22.86 24.64
C ARG A 915 -1.08 23.05 23.67
N ALA A 916 -1.80 21.97 23.37
CA ALA A 916 -3.03 22.07 22.59
C ALA A 916 -4.07 22.88 23.36
N GLU A 917 -4.80 23.77 22.68
CA GLU A 917 -5.95 24.46 23.26
C GLU A 917 -7.09 23.44 23.46
N PRO A 918 -7.52 23.14 24.70
CA PRO A 918 -8.53 22.13 24.95
C PRO A 918 -9.94 22.51 24.46
N LEU A 919 -10.26 23.80 24.34
CA LEU A 919 -11.61 24.27 24.02
C LEU A 919 -11.75 24.70 22.55
N LEU A 920 -12.87 24.32 21.92
CA LEU A 920 -13.34 24.97 20.70
C LEU A 920 -14.18 26.22 21.02
N PHE A 921 -14.92 26.18 22.12
CA PHE A 921 -15.71 27.31 22.62
C PHE A 921 -15.56 27.48 24.14
N GLU A 922 -15.11 28.65 24.58
CA GLU A 922 -15.22 29.10 25.96
C GLU A 922 -16.70 29.14 26.39
N SER A 923 -17.58 29.63 25.50
CA SER A 923 -19.04 29.56 25.67
C SER A 923 -19.77 29.55 24.32
N LEU A 924 -20.91 28.86 24.27
CA LEU A 924 -21.69 28.60 23.06
C LEU A 924 -23.19 28.63 23.36
N THR A 925 -23.92 29.56 22.73
CA THR A 925 -25.39 29.51 22.62
C THR A 925 -25.78 29.13 21.19
N LEU A 926 -26.55 28.06 21.02
CA LEU A 926 -27.11 27.66 19.72
C LEU A 926 -28.61 27.91 19.71
N THR A 927 -29.14 28.51 18.64
CA THR A 927 -30.57 28.77 18.44
C THR A 927 -31.04 28.22 17.11
N ASP A 928 -32.20 27.58 17.11
CA ASP A 928 -32.80 26.89 15.95
C ASP A 928 -34.31 27.16 15.91
N GLU A 929 -34.82 27.74 14.83
CA GLU A 929 -36.23 28.18 14.72
C GLU A 929 -37.04 27.26 13.80
N VAL A 930 -38.13 26.68 14.31
CA VAL A 930 -38.92 25.65 13.61
C VAL A 930 -40.07 26.30 12.80
N PRO A 931 -40.14 26.13 11.46
CA PRO A 931 -41.08 26.85 10.60
C PRO A 931 -42.53 26.40 10.84
N ALA A 932 -43.49 27.27 10.54
CA ALA A 932 -44.91 27.08 10.92
C ALA A 932 -45.53 25.74 10.48
N ASN A 933 -45.07 25.18 9.36
CA ASN A 933 -45.51 23.91 8.76
C ASN A 933 -44.85 22.66 9.39
N MET A 934 -44.07 22.80 10.47
CA MET A 934 -43.48 21.72 11.25
C MET A 934 -43.93 21.83 12.72
N ARG A 935 -43.98 20.71 13.43
CA ARG A 935 -44.19 20.65 14.89
C ARG A 935 -42.97 20.01 15.55
N TYR A 936 -42.40 20.68 16.54
CA TYR A 936 -41.38 20.07 17.40
C TYR A 936 -42.00 18.97 18.26
N VAL A 937 -41.39 17.79 18.25
CA VAL A 937 -41.77 16.68 19.14
C VAL A 937 -41.19 16.97 20.52
N ILE A 938 -42.02 17.50 21.43
CA ILE A 938 -41.58 17.95 22.76
C ILE A 938 -40.84 16.83 23.51
N GLY A 939 -39.66 17.16 24.05
CA GLY A 939 -38.80 16.21 24.76
C GLY A 939 -37.95 15.31 23.86
N SER A 940 -37.96 15.52 22.53
CA SER A 940 -37.10 14.75 21.61
C SER A 940 -35.67 15.29 21.48
N ALA A 941 -35.37 16.50 21.97
CA ALA A 941 -34.05 17.10 21.88
C ALA A 941 -33.03 16.37 22.78
N GLN A 942 -31.88 15.98 22.21
CA GLN A 942 -30.75 15.38 22.92
C GLN A 942 -29.44 16.11 22.53
N PRO A 943 -28.68 16.68 23.49
CA PRO A 943 -29.10 17.01 24.85
C PRO A 943 -30.36 17.91 24.86
N ALA A 944 -31.00 18.01 26.02
CA ALA A 944 -32.24 18.78 26.18
C ALA A 944 -32.05 20.27 25.80
N ALA A 945 -33.07 20.84 25.15
CA ALA A 945 -33.12 22.23 24.73
C ALA A 945 -34.18 23.01 25.50
N ASP A 946 -33.94 24.30 25.75
CA ASP A 946 -35.02 25.25 26.05
C ASP A 946 -35.92 25.34 24.81
N TRP A 947 -37.23 25.10 24.96
CA TRP A 947 -38.21 25.29 23.89
C TRP A 947 -39.13 26.47 24.19
N ASP A 948 -39.01 27.52 23.38
CA ASP A 948 -39.98 28.62 23.35
C ASP A 948 -41.08 28.30 22.30
N PRO A 949 -42.32 27.98 22.71
CA PRO A 949 -43.40 27.68 21.77
C PRO A 949 -43.96 28.92 21.06
N ALA A 950 -43.73 30.13 21.56
CA ALA A 950 -44.22 31.38 20.98
C ALA A 950 -43.25 31.92 19.91
N ALA A 951 -41.94 31.92 20.19
CA ALA A 951 -40.91 32.19 19.18
C ALA A 951 -40.62 30.98 18.29
N ARG A 952 -41.10 29.79 18.67
CA ARG A 952 -40.88 28.49 18.01
C ARG A 952 -39.39 28.11 17.91
N ARG A 953 -38.64 28.37 18.99
CA ARG A 953 -37.18 28.21 19.03
C ARG A 953 -36.74 27.14 20.01
N LEU A 954 -35.83 26.29 19.56
CA LEU A 954 -34.96 25.47 20.41
C LEU A 954 -33.70 26.30 20.72
N VAL A 955 -33.30 26.35 21.98
CA VAL A 955 -32.06 27.00 22.43
C VAL A 955 -31.27 26.03 23.31
N TRP A 956 -29.99 25.85 22.97
CA TRP A 956 -29.02 25.14 23.79
C TRP A 956 -27.94 26.13 24.25
N ARG A 957 -27.38 25.91 25.44
CA ARG A 957 -26.22 26.66 25.97
C ARG A 957 -25.20 25.68 26.54
N PHE A 958 -23.95 25.93 26.24
CA PHE A 958 -22.81 25.15 26.69
C PHE A 958 -21.66 26.10 27.07
N ASP A 959 -20.97 25.79 28.16
CA ASP A 959 -19.74 26.46 28.58
C ASP A 959 -18.62 25.42 28.53
N GLY A 960 -17.44 25.79 28.02
CA GLY A 960 -16.30 24.87 27.89
C GLY A 960 -16.53 23.68 26.96
N VAL A 961 -16.85 23.93 25.69
CA VAL A 961 -16.96 22.86 24.67
C VAL A 961 -15.56 22.49 24.17
N GLU A 962 -15.14 21.25 24.39
CA GLU A 962 -13.81 20.74 24.01
C GLU A 962 -13.60 20.64 22.49
N ALA A 963 -12.38 20.92 22.02
CA ALA A 963 -11.99 20.75 20.61
C ALA A 963 -11.81 19.29 20.19
N ALA A 964 -11.61 18.36 21.13
CA ALA A 964 -11.55 16.92 20.83
C ALA A 964 -12.93 16.32 20.47
N THR A 965 -14.01 16.95 20.95
CA THR A 965 -15.35 16.37 21.01
C THR A 965 -16.31 17.08 20.05
N ASP A 966 -16.73 16.38 18.97
CA ASP A 966 -17.74 16.92 18.05
C ASP A 966 -19.10 17.01 18.77
N LEU A 967 -19.58 18.25 19.00
CA LEU A 967 -20.86 18.54 19.63
C LEU A 967 -22.01 18.14 18.72
N ARG A 968 -22.57 16.95 18.94
CA ARG A 968 -23.75 16.43 18.26
C ARG A 968 -25.02 16.74 19.04
N LEU A 969 -26.00 17.33 18.38
CA LEU A 969 -27.36 17.57 18.88
C LEU A 969 -28.36 16.86 17.96
N THR A 970 -29.41 16.25 18.50
CA THR A 970 -30.54 15.72 17.71
C THR A 970 -31.88 16.23 18.25
N TYR A 971 -32.90 16.28 17.41
CA TYR A 971 -34.30 16.47 17.80
C TYR A 971 -35.24 15.95 16.70
N ARG A 972 -36.54 15.77 16.99
CA ARG A 972 -37.54 15.30 16.01
C ARG A 972 -38.60 16.34 15.66
N LEU A 973 -39.02 16.31 14.39
CA LEU A 973 -40.11 17.10 13.84
C LEU A 973 -41.20 16.21 13.24
N GLU A 974 -42.45 16.66 13.36
CA GLU A 974 -43.61 16.13 12.64
C GLU A 974 -44.08 17.19 11.62
N PRO A 975 -44.08 16.90 10.30
CA PRO A 975 -44.57 17.84 9.31
C PRO A 975 -46.10 17.99 9.35
N LEU A 976 -46.59 19.20 9.05
CA LEU A 976 -48.00 19.59 9.15
C LEU A 976 -48.68 19.85 7.79
N ALA A 977 -47.95 19.71 6.68
CA ALA A 977 -48.48 19.77 5.32
C ALA A 977 -47.58 18.96 4.38
N ALA A 978 -48.16 18.34 3.34
CA ALA A 978 -47.38 17.78 2.24
C ALA A 978 -46.68 18.88 1.42
N GLY A 979 -45.62 18.52 0.70
CA GLY A 979 -44.77 19.42 -0.08
C GLY A 979 -43.28 19.23 0.16
N ASP A 980 -42.48 20.14 -0.38
CA ASP A 980 -41.03 20.20 -0.16
C ASP A 980 -40.74 21.32 0.82
N TRP A 981 -40.28 20.98 2.04
CA TRP A 981 -40.27 21.89 3.17
C TRP A 981 -38.92 21.96 3.88
N PRO A 982 -38.47 23.15 4.32
CA PRO A 982 -37.32 23.25 5.22
C PRO A 982 -37.65 22.73 6.62
N THR A 983 -36.65 22.22 7.34
CA THR A 983 -36.80 21.79 8.75
C THR A 983 -36.69 22.93 9.75
N ASN A 984 -36.07 24.04 9.37
CA ASN A 984 -35.83 25.23 10.19
C ASN A 984 -35.95 26.52 9.35
N VAL A 985 -36.26 27.65 9.98
CA VAL A 985 -36.21 28.99 9.37
C VAL A 985 -34.77 29.46 9.28
N PHE A 986 -34.03 29.33 10.39
CA PHE A 986 -32.57 29.44 10.48
C PHE A 986 -32.08 28.55 11.63
N ALA A 987 -30.78 28.28 11.66
CA ALA A 987 -30.08 27.83 12.87
C ALA A 987 -28.70 28.48 12.92
N ALA A 988 -28.31 28.99 14.08
CA ALA A 988 -27.07 29.76 14.25
C ALA A 988 -26.53 29.68 15.68
N THR A 989 -25.23 29.96 15.82
CA THR A 989 -24.56 30.13 17.11
C THR A 989 -24.29 31.60 17.43
N ALA A 990 -24.26 31.93 18.72
CA ALA A 990 -23.51 33.07 19.26
C ALA A 990 -22.53 32.49 20.28
N HIS A 991 -21.24 32.72 20.09
CA HIS A 991 -20.21 32.01 20.83
C HIS A 991 -19.00 32.89 21.14
N ARG A 992 -18.14 32.35 22.01
CA ARG A 992 -16.78 32.78 22.29
C ARG A 992 -15.88 31.58 22.07
N ASP A 993 -14.93 31.67 21.14
CA ASP A 993 -14.03 30.55 20.79
C ASP A 993 -13.04 30.23 21.92
N GLY A 994 -12.26 29.15 21.80
CA GLY A 994 -11.23 28.79 22.78
C GLY A 994 -10.16 29.89 22.98
N LEU A 995 -9.95 30.74 21.98
CA LEU A 995 -9.02 31.88 22.02
C LEU A 995 -9.67 33.18 22.55
N GLY A 996 -10.89 33.10 23.11
CA GLY A 996 -11.62 34.22 23.70
C GLY A 996 -12.20 35.21 22.69
N ARG A 997 -12.31 34.86 21.41
CA ARG A 997 -12.83 35.73 20.33
C ARG A 997 -14.34 35.52 20.15
N PRO A 998 -15.14 36.59 20.07
CA PRO A 998 -16.59 36.47 19.87
C PRO A 998 -16.94 36.17 18.42
N GLY A 999 -17.84 35.23 18.17
CA GLY A 999 -18.22 34.80 16.82
C GLY A 999 -19.65 34.28 16.67
N ARG A 1000 -20.00 33.94 15.42
CA ARG A 1000 -21.29 33.36 15.01
C ARG A 1000 -21.10 32.41 13.83
N LEU A 1001 -21.60 31.19 13.98
CA LEU A 1001 -21.71 30.21 12.89
C LEU A 1001 -23.17 30.14 12.43
N GLU A 1002 -23.40 29.92 11.14
CA GLU A 1002 -24.73 29.61 10.62
C GLU A 1002 -24.75 28.20 10.02
N PHE A 1003 -25.82 27.46 10.28
CA PHE A 1003 -25.99 26.07 9.84
C PHE A 1003 -26.73 26.00 8.51
N PRO A 1004 -26.56 24.92 7.73
CA PRO A 1004 -27.45 24.65 6.60
C PRO A 1004 -28.90 24.44 7.06
N VAL A 1005 -29.82 24.58 6.11
CA VAL A 1005 -31.26 24.36 6.31
C VAL A 1005 -31.66 23.11 5.52
N PRO A 1006 -31.74 21.91 6.15
CA PRO A 1006 -32.23 20.71 5.49
C PRO A 1006 -33.63 20.91 4.93
N ARG A 1007 -33.93 20.15 3.87
CA ARG A 1007 -35.25 20.07 3.27
C ARG A 1007 -35.72 18.62 3.22
N VAL A 1008 -37.00 18.43 3.47
CA VAL A 1008 -37.67 17.12 3.48
C VAL A 1008 -38.86 17.14 2.55
N ARG A 1009 -39.09 16.02 1.85
CA ARG A 1009 -40.25 15.86 0.98
C ARG A 1009 -41.34 15.07 1.68
N VAL A 1010 -42.43 15.76 2.00
CA VAL A 1010 -43.58 15.25 2.70
C VAL A 1010 -44.65 14.89 1.69
N LEU A 1011 -45.14 13.66 1.70
CA LEU A 1011 -46.12 13.15 0.74
C LEU A 1011 -47.49 12.96 1.40
N GLU A 1012 -48.57 13.34 0.72
CA GLU A 1012 -49.92 12.94 1.14
C GLU A 1012 -50.06 11.42 0.99
N ARG A 1013 -50.70 10.78 1.98
CA ARG A 1013 -51.09 9.36 1.86
C ARG A 1013 -52.10 9.13 0.73
N ALA A 1014 -52.82 10.18 0.32
CA ALA A 1014 -53.71 10.17 -0.85
C ALA A 1014 -52.99 10.27 -2.20
N ASP A 1015 -51.86 10.99 -2.30
CA ASP A 1015 -51.10 11.16 -3.55
C ASP A 1015 -50.48 9.84 -4.04
N LEU A 1016 -50.17 8.93 -3.11
CA LEU A 1016 -49.67 7.59 -3.40
C LEU A 1016 -50.73 6.65 -4.01
N ALA A 1017 -52.02 6.99 -3.92
CA ALA A 1017 -53.11 6.12 -4.39
C ALA A 1017 -53.46 6.29 -5.89
N TRP A 1018 -52.95 7.33 -6.56
CA TRP A 1018 -53.45 7.75 -7.89
C TRP A 1018 -52.38 8.00 -8.96
N ARG A 1019 -51.27 7.25 -8.95
CA ARG A 1019 -50.23 7.34 -10.01
C ARG A 1019 -49.81 5.97 -10.56
N ILE A 1020 -50.53 5.52 -11.59
CA ILE A 1020 -49.96 4.56 -12.55
C ILE A 1020 -48.89 5.31 -13.35
N PHE A 1021 -47.63 4.87 -13.26
CA PHE A 1021 -46.56 5.39 -14.12
C PHE A 1021 -45.59 4.27 -14.52
N LEU A 1022 -45.36 4.13 -15.82
CA LEU A 1022 -44.35 3.30 -16.46
C LEU A 1022 -43.84 4.08 -17.69
N PRO A 1023 -42.57 3.95 -18.11
CA PRO A 1023 -41.60 2.92 -17.68
C PRO A 1023 -40.28 3.46 -17.10
N ALA A 1024 -39.48 2.50 -16.58
CA ALA A 1024 -38.03 2.52 -16.38
C ALA A 1024 -37.40 3.48 -15.34
N GLY A 1025 -36.81 2.88 -14.29
CA GLY A 1025 -35.68 3.45 -13.54
C GLY A 1025 -35.90 3.66 -12.03
N ALA A 1026 -35.00 3.08 -11.22
CA ALA A 1026 -34.64 3.52 -9.87
C ALA A 1026 -35.77 3.73 -8.82
N LEU A 1027 -36.53 2.66 -8.50
CA LEU A 1027 -37.02 2.45 -7.14
C LEU A 1027 -36.73 1.02 -6.70
N GLY A 1028 -36.26 0.85 -5.45
CA GLY A 1028 -35.84 -0.42 -4.86
C GLY A 1028 -36.98 -1.38 -4.50
N VAL A 1029 -38.04 -1.45 -5.31
CA VAL A 1029 -39.04 -2.51 -5.20
C VAL A 1029 -38.44 -3.78 -5.77
N CYS A 1030 -37.79 -4.56 -4.91
CA CYS A 1030 -37.39 -5.92 -5.23
C CYS A 1030 -38.63 -6.70 -5.74
N PRO A 1031 -38.60 -7.20 -6.99
CA PRO A 1031 -39.64 -8.11 -7.45
C PRO A 1031 -39.44 -9.43 -6.71
N ARG A 1032 -40.39 -9.79 -5.83
CA ARG A 1032 -40.36 -11.08 -5.12
C ARG A 1032 -40.05 -12.20 -6.10
N SER A 1033 -38.98 -12.95 -5.84
CA SER A 1033 -38.49 -13.93 -6.80
C SER A 1033 -39.59 -14.94 -7.13
N THR A 1034 -39.78 -15.17 -8.44
CA THR A 1034 -40.69 -16.21 -8.94
C THR A 1034 -40.09 -17.61 -8.81
N ALA A 1035 -38.77 -17.70 -8.53
CA ALA A 1035 -38.13 -18.95 -8.16
C ALA A 1035 -38.65 -19.41 -6.78
N PRO A 1036 -39.13 -20.65 -6.64
CA PRO A 1036 -39.41 -21.24 -5.33
C PRO A 1036 -38.14 -21.30 -4.47
N VAL A 1037 -38.29 -21.19 -3.15
CA VAL A 1037 -37.14 -21.35 -2.22
C VAL A 1037 -37.11 -22.78 -1.65
N ASP A 1038 -35.91 -23.37 -1.59
CA ASP A 1038 -35.57 -24.56 -0.80
C ASP A 1038 -34.63 -24.10 0.34
N LEU A 1039 -35.17 -23.99 1.56
CA LEU A 1039 -34.48 -23.46 2.74
C LEU A 1039 -34.12 -24.58 3.73
N VAL A 1040 -32.90 -24.57 4.26
CA VAL A 1040 -32.54 -25.31 5.48
C VAL A 1040 -32.39 -24.32 6.64
N LEU A 1041 -33.07 -24.59 7.75
CA LEU A 1041 -32.88 -23.90 9.03
C LEU A 1041 -32.03 -24.82 9.92
N ALA A 1042 -30.75 -24.49 10.08
CA ALA A 1042 -29.82 -25.18 10.97
C ALA A 1042 -29.73 -24.40 12.29
N ILE A 1043 -30.38 -24.92 13.33
CA ILE A 1043 -30.46 -24.29 14.65
C ILE A 1043 -29.59 -25.07 15.63
N ASP A 1044 -28.67 -24.37 16.28
CA ASP A 1044 -27.89 -24.90 17.38
C ASP A 1044 -28.80 -25.35 18.53
N SER A 1045 -28.58 -26.58 18.97
CA SER A 1045 -29.26 -27.22 20.09
C SER A 1045 -28.23 -27.81 21.07
N SER A 1046 -27.08 -27.17 21.19
CA SER A 1046 -26.09 -27.44 22.22
C SER A 1046 -26.61 -27.08 23.62
N SER A 1047 -25.87 -27.45 24.67
CA SER A 1047 -26.29 -27.18 26.06
C SER A 1047 -26.29 -25.70 26.46
N SER A 1048 -25.49 -24.85 25.80
CA SER A 1048 -25.48 -23.39 26.02
C SER A 1048 -26.78 -22.73 25.54
N MET A 1049 -27.43 -23.29 24.51
CA MET A 1049 -28.74 -22.85 24.04
C MET A 1049 -29.89 -23.06 25.05
N ALA A 1050 -29.63 -23.72 26.19
CA ALA A 1050 -30.55 -23.80 27.33
C ALA A 1050 -30.48 -22.58 28.28
N ASP A 1051 -29.49 -21.70 28.12
CA ASP A 1051 -29.33 -20.50 28.96
C ASP A 1051 -30.56 -19.58 28.88
N LEU A 1052 -30.88 -18.94 30.00
CA LEU A 1052 -32.01 -18.03 30.09
C LEU A 1052 -31.69 -16.65 29.48
N THR A 1053 -32.63 -16.18 28.67
CA THR A 1053 -32.69 -14.83 28.11
C THR A 1053 -33.08 -13.80 29.17
N ALA A 1054 -32.88 -12.50 28.89
CA ALA A 1054 -33.29 -11.42 29.79
C ALA A 1054 -34.82 -11.39 30.02
N SER A 1055 -35.59 -11.96 29.07
CA SER A 1055 -37.04 -12.13 29.13
C SER A 1055 -37.51 -13.45 29.78
N GLY A 1056 -36.59 -14.36 30.15
CA GLY A 1056 -36.87 -15.54 30.98
C GLY A 1056 -37.24 -16.84 30.24
N GLY A 1057 -37.31 -16.84 28.91
CA GLY A 1057 -37.26 -18.07 28.08
C GLY A 1057 -35.82 -18.51 27.81
N SER A 1058 -35.59 -19.68 27.21
CA SER A 1058 -34.23 -20.09 26.80
C SER A 1058 -33.78 -19.43 25.49
N LYS A 1059 -32.46 -19.39 25.23
CA LYS A 1059 -31.91 -18.99 23.92
C LYS A 1059 -32.54 -19.81 22.78
N LEU A 1060 -32.75 -21.11 22.99
CA LEU A 1060 -33.40 -22.01 22.01
C LEU A 1060 -34.86 -21.63 21.73
N ASP A 1061 -35.65 -21.29 22.76
CA ASP A 1061 -37.05 -20.87 22.57
C ASP A 1061 -37.14 -19.61 21.70
N ALA A 1062 -36.25 -18.63 21.94
CA ALA A 1062 -36.20 -17.40 21.16
C ALA A 1062 -35.69 -17.61 19.73
N ALA A 1063 -34.69 -18.49 19.54
CA ALA A 1063 -34.22 -18.89 18.21
C ALA A 1063 -35.31 -19.61 17.42
N ALA A 1064 -36.06 -20.52 18.05
CA ALA A 1064 -37.19 -21.20 17.44
C ALA A 1064 -38.33 -20.23 17.07
N ALA A 1065 -38.63 -19.25 17.94
CA ALA A 1065 -39.64 -18.21 17.66
C ALA A 1065 -39.23 -17.30 16.49
N ALA A 1066 -38.00 -16.80 16.46
CA ALA A 1066 -37.51 -15.95 15.36
C ALA A 1066 -37.44 -16.72 14.03
N ALA A 1067 -37.05 -17.99 14.06
CA ALA A 1067 -37.06 -18.88 12.89
C ALA A 1067 -38.48 -19.21 12.40
N ALA A 1068 -39.47 -19.32 13.31
CA ALA A 1068 -40.87 -19.54 12.95
C ALA A 1068 -41.50 -18.32 12.24
N GLU A 1069 -41.12 -17.09 12.61
CA GLU A 1069 -41.53 -15.87 11.90
C GLU A 1069 -41.01 -15.85 10.45
N LEU A 1070 -39.76 -16.28 10.23
CA LEU A 1070 -39.21 -16.45 8.88
C LEU A 1070 -40.00 -17.51 8.08
N ILE A 1071 -40.34 -18.65 8.68
CA ILE A 1071 -41.23 -19.65 8.04
C ILE A 1071 -42.58 -19.01 7.67
N GLY A 1072 -43.14 -18.15 8.52
CA GLY A 1072 -44.39 -17.41 8.25
C GLY A 1072 -44.34 -16.49 7.02
N THR A 1073 -43.15 -16.14 6.52
CA THR A 1073 -43.00 -15.35 5.28
C THR A 1073 -42.93 -16.19 4.00
N LEU A 1074 -42.73 -17.51 4.13
CA LEU A 1074 -42.67 -18.45 3.00
C LEU A 1074 -44.06 -18.74 2.44
N SER A 1075 -44.15 -18.98 1.13
CA SER A 1075 -45.42 -19.27 0.46
C SER A 1075 -45.71 -20.78 0.49
N ALA A 1076 -46.63 -21.22 1.35
CA ALA A 1076 -47.03 -22.62 1.48
C ALA A 1076 -47.37 -23.26 0.12
N GLY A 1077 -46.87 -24.48 -0.13
CA GLY A 1077 -47.03 -25.18 -1.41
C GLY A 1077 -46.15 -24.66 -2.56
N ARG A 1078 -45.57 -23.45 -2.47
CA ARG A 1078 -44.50 -22.99 -3.37
C ARG A 1078 -43.14 -23.26 -2.77
N ASP A 1079 -42.88 -22.75 -1.57
CA ASP A 1079 -41.56 -22.83 -0.93
C ASP A 1079 -41.47 -24.10 -0.06
N ARG A 1080 -40.24 -24.57 0.16
CA ARG A 1080 -39.95 -25.73 1.01
C ARG A 1080 -38.94 -25.35 2.08
N VAL A 1081 -39.13 -25.87 3.29
CA VAL A 1081 -38.21 -25.72 4.40
C VAL A 1081 -37.87 -27.06 5.02
N ALA A 1082 -36.62 -27.23 5.44
CA ALA A 1082 -36.15 -28.31 6.29
C ALA A 1082 -35.70 -27.73 7.63
N VAL A 1083 -35.94 -28.46 8.72
CA VAL A 1083 -35.54 -28.07 10.08
C VAL A 1083 -34.49 -29.06 10.57
N LEU A 1084 -33.34 -28.53 10.97
CA LEU A 1084 -32.14 -29.27 11.36
C LEU A 1084 -31.68 -28.76 12.72
N GLY A 1085 -31.84 -29.57 13.76
CA GLY A 1085 -31.16 -29.34 15.04
C GLY A 1085 -29.74 -29.89 14.97
N PHE A 1086 -28.77 -29.23 15.58
CA PHE A 1086 -27.44 -29.83 15.75
C PHE A 1086 -26.91 -29.70 17.18
N ASP A 1087 -26.22 -30.75 17.62
CA ASP A 1087 -25.54 -30.85 18.90
C ASP A 1087 -24.12 -31.40 18.65
N ALA A 1088 -23.68 -32.45 19.35
CA ALA A 1088 -22.57 -33.28 18.90
C ALA A 1088 -22.88 -34.02 17.57
N GLU A 1089 -24.16 -34.23 17.25
CA GLU A 1089 -24.62 -34.77 15.97
C GLU A 1089 -25.63 -33.82 15.30
N ALA A 1090 -25.72 -33.85 13.96
CA ALA A 1090 -26.72 -33.10 13.22
C ALA A 1090 -27.95 -33.98 12.92
N ARG A 1091 -29.14 -33.49 13.25
CA ARG A 1091 -30.39 -34.25 13.30
C ARG A 1091 -31.51 -33.53 12.53
N PRO A 1092 -31.84 -33.96 11.29
CA PRO A 1092 -33.02 -33.45 10.59
C PRO A 1092 -34.30 -33.79 11.36
N VAL A 1093 -34.99 -32.75 11.85
CA VAL A 1093 -36.31 -32.86 12.51
C VAL A 1093 -37.41 -32.91 11.46
N LEU A 1094 -37.25 -32.16 10.37
CA LEU A 1094 -38.11 -32.21 9.19
C LEU A 1094 -37.26 -32.12 7.91
N PRO A 1095 -37.38 -33.07 6.95
CA PRO A 1095 -36.78 -32.93 5.63
C PRO A 1095 -37.51 -31.85 4.81
N LEU A 1096 -36.96 -31.44 3.66
CA LEU A 1096 -37.53 -30.38 2.81
C LEU A 1096 -39.03 -30.61 2.50
N SER A 1097 -39.89 -29.84 3.16
CA SER A 1097 -41.35 -29.96 3.10
C SER A 1097 -42.00 -28.62 2.75
N GLY A 1098 -43.10 -28.68 2.00
CA GLY A 1098 -43.99 -27.53 1.79
C GLY A 1098 -45.02 -27.32 2.90
N ASP A 1099 -45.06 -28.22 3.89
CA ASP A 1099 -45.86 -28.08 5.11
C ASP A 1099 -45.12 -27.18 6.12
N LEU A 1100 -45.41 -25.88 6.03
CA LEU A 1100 -44.83 -24.86 6.90
C LEU A 1100 -45.31 -25.01 8.36
N ALA A 1101 -46.48 -25.57 8.60
CA ALA A 1101 -47.00 -25.79 9.96
C ALA A 1101 -46.23 -26.93 10.67
N ALA A 1102 -45.95 -28.02 9.95
CA ALA A 1102 -45.06 -29.07 10.42
C ALA A 1102 -43.63 -28.56 10.68
N ALA A 1103 -43.16 -27.56 9.90
CA ALA A 1103 -41.85 -26.96 10.09
C ALA A 1103 -41.78 -26.07 11.36
N SER A 1104 -42.77 -25.20 11.59
CA SER A 1104 -42.86 -24.45 12.85
C SER A 1104 -43.02 -25.37 14.07
N ALA A 1105 -43.78 -26.47 13.94
CA ALA A 1105 -43.87 -27.49 14.98
C ALA A 1105 -42.54 -28.24 15.20
N GLY A 1106 -41.75 -28.46 14.14
CA GLY A 1106 -40.41 -29.04 14.21
C GLY A 1106 -39.40 -28.16 14.97
N LEU A 1107 -39.45 -26.83 14.75
CA LEU A 1107 -38.65 -25.87 15.53
C LEU A 1107 -39.02 -25.91 17.02
N ALA A 1108 -40.32 -25.88 17.34
CA ALA A 1108 -40.81 -25.95 18.71
C ALA A 1108 -40.59 -27.33 19.40
N GLY A 1109 -40.15 -28.34 18.64
CA GLY A 1109 -39.77 -29.67 19.14
C GLY A 1109 -38.26 -29.87 19.37
N LEU A 1110 -37.43 -28.84 19.13
CA LEU A 1110 -36.00 -28.91 19.41
C LEU A 1110 -35.74 -29.04 20.93
N SER A 1111 -34.68 -29.76 21.28
CA SER A 1111 -34.26 -29.98 22.67
C SER A 1111 -32.74 -30.09 22.77
N THR A 1112 -32.17 -29.47 23.80
CA THR A 1112 -30.72 -29.27 23.94
C THR A 1112 -29.95 -30.54 24.33
N ARG A 1113 -28.76 -30.74 23.78
CA ARG A 1113 -27.82 -31.82 24.13
C ARG A 1113 -26.36 -31.30 24.16
N PRO A 1114 -25.39 -32.03 24.73
CA PRO A 1114 -23.99 -31.60 24.74
C PRO A 1114 -23.34 -31.55 23.34
N GLY A 1115 -22.47 -30.57 23.14
CA GLY A 1115 -21.61 -30.42 21.95
C GLY A 1115 -22.18 -29.51 20.85
N THR A 1116 -21.29 -28.95 20.03
CA THR A 1116 -21.62 -27.99 18.95
C THR A 1116 -20.82 -28.34 17.69
N ARG A 1117 -21.43 -29.06 16.74
CA ARG A 1117 -20.79 -29.57 15.50
C ARG A 1117 -21.37 -28.94 14.24
N ILE A 1118 -20.90 -27.72 13.95
CA ILE A 1118 -21.30 -26.94 12.78
C ILE A 1118 -20.93 -27.68 11.47
N ASP A 1119 -19.78 -28.34 11.42
CA ASP A 1119 -19.36 -29.20 10.30
C ASP A 1119 -20.40 -30.26 9.94
N ARG A 1120 -20.98 -30.92 10.95
CA ARG A 1120 -22.07 -31.90 10.77
C ARG A 1120 -23.36 -31.24 10.31
N ALA A 1121 -23.68 -30.06 10.83
CA ALA A 1121 -24.85 -29.30 10.39
C ALA A 1121 -24.76 -28.91 8.90
N LEU A 1122 -23.59 -28.43 8.45
CA LEU A 1122 -23.35 -28.10 7.04
C LEU A 1122 -23.42 -29.35 6.14
N LEU A 1123 -22.85 -30.49 6.56
CA LEU A 1123 -22.93 -31.74 5.80
C LEU A 1123 -24.38 -32.26 5.71
N SER A 1124 -25.16 -32.20 6.78
CA SER A 1124 -26.58 -32.61 6.74
C SER A 1124 -27.42 -31.65 5.88
N ALA A 1125 -27.09 -30.36 5.85
CA ALA A 1125 -27.71 -29.40 4.93
C ALA A 1125 -27.40 -29.71 3.45
N VAL A 1126 -26.18 -30.17 3.13
CA VAL A 1126 -25.81 -30.66 1.78
C VAL A 1126 -26.69 -31.86 1.41
N GLU A 1127 -26.82 -32.85 2.29
CA GLU A 1127 -27.65 -34.04 2.05
C GLU A 1127 -29.12 -33.67 1.83
N LEU A 1128 -29.69 -32.82 2.68
CA LEU A 1128 -31.09 -32.36 2.58
C LEU A 1128 -31.38 -31.63 1.26
N LEU A 1129 -30.48 -30.73 0.83
CA LEU A 1129 -30.63 -29.96 -0.41
C LEU A 1129 -30.32 -30.79 -1.67
N ALA A 1130 -29.50 -31.84 -1.55
CA ALA A 1130 -29.18 -32.77 -2.64
C ALA A 1130 -30.20 -33.90 -2.82
N ALA A 1131 -30.92 -34.31 -1.76
CA ALA A 1131 -31.82 -35.47 -1.79
C ALA A 1131 -33.09 -35.27 -2.66
N GLN A 1132 -33.58 -34.04 -2.79
CA GLN A 1132 -34.74 -33.72 -3.63
C GLN A 1132 -34.52 -32.44 -4.44
N PRO A 1133 -33.61 -32.44 -5.44
CA PRO A 1133 -33.19 -31.25 -6.13
C PRO A 1133 -34.31 -30.71 -7.04
N ARG A 1134 -34.76 -29.48 -6.80
CA ARG A 1134 -35.81 -28.83 -7.57
C ARG A 1134 -35.20 -27.87 -8.62
N PRO A 1135 -35.34 -28.13 -9.93
CA PRO A 1135 -34.82 -27.23 -10.97
C PRO A 1135 -35.47 -25.85 -10.87
N GLY A 1136 -34.65 -24.79 -10.95
CA GLY A 1136 -35.11 -23.41 -10.87
C GLY A 1136 -35.52 -22.92 -9.46
N ALA A 1137 -35.33 -23.72 -8.41
CA ALA A 1137 -35.47 -23.25 -7.04
C ALA A 1137 -34.17 -22.62 -6.52
N ALA A 1138 -34.29 -21.54 -5.75
CA ALA A 1138 -33.18 -20.94 -5.02
C ALA A 1138 -32.90 -21.77 -3.75
N ARG A 1139 -31.64 -22.10 -3.49
CA ARG A 1139 -31.23 -22.88 -2.31
C ARG A 1139 -30.64 -21.97 -1.25
N ALA A 1140 -31.10 -22.11 -0.01
CA ALA A 1140 -30.60 -21.31 1.11
C ALA A 1140 -30.35 -22.15 2.36
N LEU A 1141 -29.40 -21.70 3.16
CA LEU A 1141 -29.13 -22.18 4.51
C LEU A 1141 -29.11 -20.96 5.43
N VAL A 1142 -29.89 -20.99 6.52
CA VAL A 1142 -29.69 -20.11 7.68
C VAL A 1142 -29.13 -20.98 8.80
N LEU A 1143 -27.93 -20.63 9.27
CA LEU A 1143 -27.26 -21.26 10.40
C LEU A 1143 -27.30 -20.30 11.60
N LEU A 1144 -27.80 -20.75 12.75
CA LEU A 1144 -27.72 -20.02 14.02
C LEU A 1144 -26.90 -20.82 15.02
N SER A 1145 -26.00 -20.17 15.76
CA SER A 1145 -25.17 -20.79 16.81
C SER A 1145 -24.73 -19.78 17.87
N ASP A 1146 -24.59 -20.24 19.13
CA ASP A 1146 -24.04 -19.47 20.24
C ASP A 1146 -22.63 -19.94 20.69
N GLY A 1147 -22.14 -21.05 20.12
CA GLY A 1147 -20.95 -21.76 20.61
C GLY A 1147 -19.80 -21.90 19.61
N ARG A 1148 -18.65 -22.30 20.14
CA ARG A 1148 -17.44 -22.65 19.38
C ARG A 1148 -17.42 -24.14 19.00
N GLN A 1149 -17.05 -24.45 17.75
CA GLN A 1149 -16.77 -25.83 17.35
C GLN A 1149 -15.41 -26.29 17.92
N SER A 1150 -15.38 -27.44 18.58
CA SER A 1150 -14.20 -27.96 19.30
C SER A 1150 -13.29 -28.91 18.49
N GLU A 1151 -13.50 -29.06 17.18
CA GLU A 1151 -12.72 -29.95 16.30
C GLU A 1151 -12.36 -29.32 14.94
N ALA A 1152 -11.35 -29.91 14.29
CA ALA A 1152 -10.56 -29.34 13.20
C ALA A 1152 -11.35 -28.75 12.02
N LEU A 1153 -10.89 -27.57 11.57
CA LEU A 1153 -11.48 -26.75 10.51
C LEU A 1153 -11.52 -27.42 9.11
N THR A 1154 -10.78 -28.52 8.89
CA THR A 1154 -10.66 -29.19 7.59
C THR A 1154 -11.94 -29.87 7.12
N GLU A 1155 -12.74 -30.41 8.03
CA GLU A 1155 -14.06 -31.00 7.73
C GLU A 1155 -15.10 -29.91 7.47
N LEU A 1156 -15.08 -28.85 8.26
CA LEU A 1156 -15.92 -27.67 8.10
C LEU A 1156 -15.72 -27.02 6.72
N GLU A 1157 -14.47 -26.84 6.30
CA GLU A 1157 -14.12 -26.30 4.98
C GLU A 1157 -14.49 -27.25 3.81
N ARG A 1158 -14.61 -28.56 4.04
CA ARG A 1158 -15.15 -29.50 3.04
C ARG A 1158 -16.67 -29.35 2.92
N ALA A 1159 -17.36 -29.18 4.04
CA ALA A 1159 -18.81 -28.97 4.08
C ALA A 1159 -19.20 -27.62 3.45
N ARG A 1160 -18.47 -26.54 3.78
CA ARG A 1160 -18.60 -25.20 3.18
C ARG A 1160 -18.51 -25.26 1.65
N ARG A 1161 -17.46 -25.87 1.09
CA ARG A 1161 -17.29 -26.04 -0.36
C ARG A 1161 -18.34 -26.94 -1.02
N SER A 1162 -18.88 -27.92 -0.29
CA SER A 1162 -19.98 -28.75 -0.78
C SER A 1162 -21.28 -27.95 -0.96
N LEU A 1163 -21.56 -27.00 -0.07
CA LEU A 1163 -22.66 -26.04 -0.21
C LEU A 1163 -22.41 -25.04 -1.34
N GLU A 1164 -21.17 -24.63 -1.59
CA GLU A 1164 -20.79 -23.79 -2.73
C GLU A 1164 -21.01 -24.50 -4.08
N ALA A 1165 -20.59 -25.77 -4.19
CA ALA A 1165 -20.84 -26.60 -5.37
C ALA A 1165 -22.33 -26.84 -5.65
N LEU A 1166 -23.18 -26.79 -4.62
CA LEU A 1166 -24.64 -26.85 -4.74
C LEU A 1166 -25.30 -25.48 -5.00
N GLY A 1167 -24.55 -24.38 -5.02
CA GLY A 1167 -25.09 -23.03 -5.22
C GLY A 1167 -25.98 -22.54 -4.08
N VAL A 1168 -25.68 -22.92 -2.84
CA VAL A 1168 -26.49 -22.58 -1.66
C VAL A 1168 -26.05 -21.23 -1.09
N ARG A 1169 -26.97 -20.27 -0.99
CA ARG A 1169 -26.75 -19.01 -0.27
C ARG A 1169 -26.81 -19.27 1.24
N ARG A 1170 -25.71 -19.02 1.93
CA ARG A 1170 -25.52 -19.26 3.36
C ARG A 1170 -25.59 -17.94 4.10
N PHE A 1171 -26.52 -17.87 5.05
CA PHE A 1171 -26.62 -16.81 6.04
C PHE A 1171 -26.23 -17.39 7.41
N THR A 1172 -25.55 -16.60 8.23
CA THR A 1172 -25.12 -17.03 9.57
C THR A 1172 -25.59 -16.03 10.62
N VAL A 1173 -25.99 -16.54 11.80
CA VAL A 1173 -26.47 -15.74 12.93
C VAL A 1173 -25.75 -16.17 14.18
N ALA A 1174 -24.80 -15.34 14.63
CA ALA A 1174 -24.18 -15.46 15.94
C ALA A 1174 -25.14 -14.97 17.02
N LEU A 1175 -25.28 -15.73 18.12
CA LEU A 1175 -26.17 -15.39 19.24
C LEU A 1175 -25.38 -15.25 20.55
N GLY A 1176 -25.46 -14.09 21.19
CA GLY A 1176 -24.73 -13.78 22.42
C GLY A 1176 -23.28 -13.33 22.19
N GLU A 1177 -22.62 -12.91 23.27
CA GLU A 1177 -21.26 -12.33 23.24
C GLU A 1177 -20.16 -13.39 23.11
N ASP A 1178 -20.42 -14.64 23.53
CA ASP A 1178 -19.45 -15.76 23.49
C ASP A 1178 -19.34 -16.45 22.11
N ALA A 1179 -20.20 -16.07 21.15
CA ALA A 1179 -20.29 -16.70 19.85
C ALA A 1179 -19.07 -16.40 18.94
N ASP A 1180 -18.62 -17.38 18.16
CA ASP A 1180 -17.44 -17.21 17.32
C ASP A 1180 -17.75 -16.44 16.03
N LEU A 1181 -17.60 -15.12 16.11
CA LEU A 1181 -17.96 -14.19 15.03
C LEU A 1181 -17.11 -14.39 13.77
N GLU A 1182 -15.83 -14.74 13.91
CA GLU A 1182 -14.95 -14.97 12.76
C GLU A 1182 -15.32 -16.28 12.04
N LEU A 1183 -15.51 -17.37 12.79
CA LEU A 1183 -15.94 -18.65 12.25
C LEU A 1183 -17.29 -18.53 11.54
N LEU A 1184 -18.27 -17.86 12.16
CA LEU A 1184 -19.61 -17.70 11.58
C LEU A 1184 -19.62 -16.72 10.40
N ALA A 1185 -18.79 -15.67 10.39
CA ALA A 1185 -18.63 -14.80 9.23
C ALA A 1185 -17.98 -15.56 8.05
N GLY A 1186 -16.94 -16.36 8.29
CA GLY A 1186 -16.27 -17.17 7.27
C GLY A 1186 -17.15 -18.26 6.64
N LEU A 1187 -18.26 -18.63 7.30
CA LEU A 1187 -19.24 -19.59 6.78
C LEU A 1187 -20.36 -18.97 5.94
N ALA A 1188 -20.55 -17.65 5.96
CA ALA A 1188 -21.53 -16.97 5.11
C ALA A 1188 -21.16 -17.08 3.61
N SER A 1189 -22.02 -16.54 2.73
CA SER A 1189 -21.71 -16.42 1.29
C SER A 1189 -21.09 -15.08 0.91
N VAL A 1190 -21.41 -14.03 1.65
CA VAL A 1190 -20.78 -12.70 1.62
C VAL A 1190 -20.80 -12.14 3.05
N ALA A 1191 -19.95 -11.17 3.37
CA ALA A 1191 -19.84 -10.62 4.71
C ALA A 1191 -21.17 -10.02 5.23
N GLU A 1192 -21.96 -9.44 4.32
CA GLU A 1192 -23.25 -8.84 4.63
C GLU A 1192 -24.34 -9.87 4.99
N ASP A 1193 -24.16 -11.15 4.67
CA ASP A 1193 -25.07 -12.27 5.00
C ASP A 1193 -24.72 -12.92 6.37
N ALA A 1194 -23.67 -12.44 7.05
CA ALA A 1194 -23.38 -12.76 8.44
C ALA A 1194 -24.03 -11.73 9.39
N TYR A 1195 -24.63 -12.20 10.47
CA TYR A 1195 -25.37 -11.40 11.43
C TYR A 1195 -24.93 -11.70 12.86
N VAL A 1196 -24.94 -10.68 13.72
CA VAL A 1196 -24.63 -10.79 15.14
C VAL A 1196 -25.82 -10.30 15.96
N SER A 1197 -26.31 -11.16 16.85
CA SER A 1197 -27.42 -10.89 17.76
C SER A 1197 -26.90 -10.86 19.19
N PRO A 1198 -26.58 -9.68 19.78
CA PRO A 1198 -26.01 -9.60 21.11
C PRO A 1198 -26.95 -10.14 22.21
N SER A 1199 -28.25 -10.23 21.93
CA SER A 1199 -29.20 -10.96 22.77
C SER A 1199 -30.21 -11.75 21.93
N ALA A 1200 -31.00 -12.58 22.59
CA ALA A 1200 -32.09 -13.32 21.98
C ALA A 1200 -33.22 -12.39 21.48
N GLU A 1201 -33.49 -11.30 22.18
CA GLU A 1201 -34.52 -10.31 21.84
C GLU A 1201 -34.22 -9.56 20.53
N SER A 1202 -32.95 -9.50 20.12
CA SER A 1202 -32.54 -8.88 18.84
C SER A 1202 -32.66 -9.82 17.62
N LEU A 1203 -32.84 -11.13 17.83
CA LEU A 1203 -32.95 -12.11 16.73
C LEU A 1203 -34.12 -11.82 15.79
N LEU A 1204 -35.25 -11.32 16.31
CA LEU A 1204 -36.47 -11.10 15.52
C LEU A 1204 -36.24 -10.11 14.37
N ALA A 1205 -35.49 -9.03 14.61
CA ALA A 1205 -35.13 -8.05 13.57
C ALA A 1205 -34.18 -8.65 12.51
N ILE A 1206 -33.28 -9.53 12.92
CA ILE A 1206 -32.39 -10.26 12.00
C ILE A 1206 -33.20 -11.21 11.11
N TYR A 1207 -34.10 -12.02 11.68
CA TYR A 1207 -34.93 -12.96 10.91
C TYR A 1207 -35.94 -12.25 9.99
N GLN A 1208 -36.48 -11.09 10.39
CA GLN A 1208 -37.26 -10.22 9.49
C GLN A 1208 -36.42 -9.68 8.32
N THR A 1209 -35.15 -9.34 8.56
CA THR A 1209 -34.20 -8.90 7.52
C THR A 1209 -33.84 -10.06 6.57
N LEU A 1210 -33.61 -11.26 7.11
CA LEU A 1210 -33.36 -12.48 6.35
C LEU A 1210 -34.55 -12.83 5.44
N ALA A 1211 -35.79 -12.72 5.95
CA ALA A 1211 -37.00 -12.92 5.16
C ALA A 1211 -37.07 -11.96 3.96
N GLY A 1212 -36.69 -10.69 4.17
CA GLY A 1212 -36.55 -9.71 3.09
C GLY A 1212 -35.56 -10.15 2.00
N ARG A 1213 -34.36 -10.59 2.38
CA ARG A 1213 -33.33 -11.05 1.42
C ARG A 1213 -33.70 -12.36 0.71
N LEU A 1214 -34.23 -13.33 1.44
CA LEU A 1214 -34.67 -14.62 0.90
C LEU A 1214 -35.80 -14.46 -0.13
N ALA A 1215 -36.68 -13.47 0.06
CA ALA A 1215 -37.72 -13.14 -0.91
C ALA A 1215 -37.19 -12.49 -2.21
N CYS A 1216 -35.96 -11.97 -2.23
CA CYS A 1216 -35.40 -11.18 -3.32
C CYS A 1216 -34.41 -11.93 -4.22
N GLY A 1217 -33.73 -12.97 -3.71
CA GLY A 1217 -32.62 -13.62 -4.42
C GLY A 1217 -31.28 -12.89 -4.24
N PRO A 1218 -30.24 -13.31 -4.98
CA PRO A 1218 -28.95 -12.62 -5.03
C PRO A 1218 -29.01 -11.33 -5.84
#